data_AF-A0ABD0MCP0-F1
#
_entry.id   AF-A0ABD0MCP0-F1
#
_cell.length_a   1.000
_cell.length_b   1.000
_cell.length_c   1.000
_cell.angle_alpha   90.00
_cell.angle_beta   90.00
_cell.angle_gamma   90.00
#
_symmetry.space_group_name_H-M   'P 1'
#
loop_
_entity.id
_entity.type
_entity.pdbx_description
1 polymer ?
#
loop_
_entity_poly.entity_id
_entity_poly.type
_entity_poly.pdbx_seq_one_letter_code
_entity_poly.pdbx_strand_id
1 'polypeptide(L)'
;MSELMKKVYYTPSHPGSLGGKERLKRGVLQESGVTLKDKEVEDWLAAQDAYTLHKTAPVKYKRNRVVVYGKDVQFQADLVDIIRQDRRLQKHSNPYSKIIVYRKNYKLIKFYYPVSWYTFNEEDVAFVINTTPSILGYDERHYDGDKGVVIYYKEKHLQNISKVCNTLKPGYYEDVLFLIREINANLPPRVTLGYDHVKNTVFLKAPMNTSLVFYGKLAIILGLKPGVSIGSVNQSREHHVDDAPVVTYAPHQSDIRGAFYSMYIYTDIIEYQSVGDSYVPLLRTVHIEGASNDIVSVRYDKPHYIPVNKSNITDICIEVKDDQNQHVRSRVKKTKGASKKRTVAKRTRRVRAKRLDLFTVPMTQTSIEKNTYVEIPPLSAITDTSPLEFFIAGTGEDYIDLNNTLLYTRIKITKPDGSNIPDGAPVGLINYPGACIFSQVDVSLGDRLITQSSSTDTPSHMDATDPAGENTGLRKRAAFTNASNVVELLAPIHSDIFFQEKLMLNGIDIKIRMTRVKDEFCLMRDDDVAYKLNIVSASLFVKKVSVSPGVRLGHAQALLSTTAKYPIDRVCLKNISIPAGSRVSNQENLFLGTLPKSVILTMTENSAFSGAYDKNPFAFKHFNLEFLALYRDGIQIPSKPFQPEYENGSAVRDFYQLVLATGRHLKNQPLTIDREGFLNGYTLYAFNLSPDEDCSNHVSLIRSGNIRLEARFRQPLRQSITVLVYAIYDSLIEISNRRQVLVDYY
;
A
#
# COMPACT_ATOMS: atom_id res chain seq x y z
N MET A 1 51.74 35.08 40.79
CA MET A 1 50.51 34.53 40.16
C MET A 1 49.57 33.87 41.18
N SER A 2 50.03 32.96 42.05
CA SER A 2 49.22 32.45 43.18
C SER A 2 48.63 33.58 44.07
N GLU A 3 49.45 34.57 44.44
CA GLU A 3 49.03 35.82 45.11
C GLU A 3 47.82 36.51 44.44
N LEU A 4 47.86 36.63 43.11
CA LEU A 4 46.80 37.27 42.34
C LEU A 4 45.52 36.43 42.33
N MET A 5 45.63 35.10 42.19
CA MET A 5 44.50 34.18 42.36
C MET A 5 43.88 34.33 43.76
N LYS A 6 44.71 34.43 44.81
CA LYS A 6 44.25 34.64 46.20
C LYS A 6 43.47 35.95 46.35
N LYS A 7 44.03 37.07 45.85
CA LYS A 7 43.37 38.39 45.83
C LYS A 7 42.02 38.33 45.10
N VAL A 8 42.00 37.81 43.88
CA VAL A 8 40.80 37.69 43.02
C VAL A 8 39.72 36.78 43.64
N TYR A 9 40.13 35.73 44.36
CA TYR A 9 39.24 34.71 44.91
C TYR A 9 38.62 35.06 46.27
N TYR A 10 39.36 35.78 47.13
CA TYR A 10 38.91 36.13 48.48
C TYR A 10 38.39 37.56 48.64
N THR A 11 38.59 38.45 47.66
CA THR A 11 38.00 39.81 47.69
C THR A 11 36.48 39.73 47.41
N PRO A 12 35.56 40.00 48.35
CA PRO A 12 34.13 39.69 48.16
C PRO A 12 33.45 40.50 47.06
N SER A 13 33.93 41.73 46.80
CA SER A 13 33.44 42.61 45.74
C SER A 13 33.92 42.23 44.34
N HIS A 14 34.85 41.28 44.21
CA HIS A 14 35.47 40.96 42.93
C HIS A 14 34.66 39.91 42.13
N PRO A 15 34.44 40.05 40.81
CA PRO A 15 33.58 39.13 40.03
C PRO A 15 34.02 37.65 40.01
N GLY A 16 35.30 37.40 40.29
CA GLY A 16 35.91 36.08 40.42
C GLY A 16 35.88 35.46 41.83
N SER A 17 35.34 36.18 42.81
CA SER A 17 35.30 35.79 44.23
C SER A 17 34.50 34.53 44.48
N LEU A 18 35.03 33.63 45.32
CA LEU A 18 34.42 32.37 45.79
C LEU A 18 33.76 31.51 44.68
N GLY A 19 34.19 31.69 43.43
CA GLY A 19 33.56 31.10 42.26
C GLY A 19 34.15 29.76 41.82
N GLY A 20 33.46 29.06 40.92
CA GLY A 20 34.07 27.93 40.20
C GLY A 20 35.23 28.36 39.30
N LYS A 21 36.00 27.38 38.81
CA LYS A 21 37.16 27.53 37.90
C LYS A 21 37.04 28.68 36.89
N GLU A 22 35.93 28.73 36.16
CA GLU A 22 35.71 29.74 35.11
C GLU A 22 35.60 31.17 35.63
N ARG A 23 35.06 31.39 36.84
CA ARG A 23 34.91 32.72 37.43
C ARG A 23 36.25 33.25 37.94
N LEU A 24 37.03 32.42 38.63
CA LEU A 24 38.39 32.75 39.06
C LEU A 24 39.29 33.04 37.84
N LYS A 25 39.27 32.16 36.83
CA LYS A 25 40.04 32.32 35.59
C LYS A 25 39.68 33.62 34.84
N ARG A 26 38.39 33.99 34.80
CA ARG A 26 37.93 35.26 34.20
C ARG A 26 38.35 36.47 35.02
N GLY A 27 38.30 36.40 36.35
CA GLY A 27 38.75 37.47 37.24
C GLY A 27 40.26 37.74 37.15
N VAL A 28 41.09 36.69 37.10
CA VAL A 28 42.54 36.84 36.90
C VAL A 28 42.86 37.42 35.52
N LEU A 29 42.12 37.01 34.47
CA LEU A 29 42.26 37.58 33.14
C LEU A 29 41.93 39.08 33.12
N GLN A 30 40.95 39.53 33.92
CA GLN A 30 40.60 40.94 34.05
C GLN A 30 41.65 41.77 34.80
N GLU A 31 42.28 41.26 35.86
CA GLU A 31 43.34 42.00 36.58
C GLU A 31 44.73 41.93 35.93
N SER A 32 45.03 40.90 35.11
CA SER A 32 46.40 40.70 34.57
C SER A 32 46.53 40.63 33.05
N GLY A 33 45.44 40.50 32.31
CA GLY A 33 45.47 40.21 30.87
C GLY A 33 45.94 38.79 30.50
N VAL A 34 46.34 37.96 31.48
CA VAL A 34 46.87 36.61 31.26
C VAL A 34 45.78 35.54 31.44
N THR A 35 45.68 34.62 30.48
CA THR A 35 44.79 33.45 30.58
C THR A 35 45.53 32.26 31.19
N LEU A 36 45.16 31.85 32.41
CA LEU A 36 45.72 30.67 33.08
C LEU A 36 45.29 29.35 32.44
N LYS A 37 46.07 28.27 32.62
CA LYS A 37 45.64 26.92 32.21
C LYS A 37 44.63 26.36 33.21
N ASP A 38 43.69 25.57 32.71
CA ASP A 38 42.62 24.99 33.53
C ASP A 38 43.16 24.18 34.72
N LYS A 39 44.21 23.39 34.49
CA LYS A 39 44.84 22.58 35.53
C LYS A 39 45.49 23.42 36.65
N GLU A 40 46.17 24.52 36.30
CA GLU A 40 46.77 25.43 37.29
C GLU A 40 45.71 26.04 38.22
N VAL A 41 44.53 26.37 37.67
CA VAL A 41 43.40 26.90 38.44
C VAL A 41 42.72 25.79 39.26
N GLU A 42 42.60 24.57 38.73
CA GLU A 42 42.02 23.43 39.46
C GLU A 42 42.90 22.99 40.64
N ASP A 43 44.22 22.86 40.43
CA ASP A 43 45.18 22.49 41.46
C ASP A 43 45.26 23.58 42.56
N TRP A 44 45.23 24.87 42.20
CA TRP A 44 45.20 25.97 43.16
C TRP A 44 43.89 26.04 43.95
N LEU A 45 42.73 25.85 43.28
CA LEU A 45 41.43 25.81 43.93
C LEU A 45 41.29 24.60 44.87
N ALA A 46 41.83 23.44 44.50
CA ALA A 46 41.81 22.24 45.35
C ALA A 46 42.53 22.43 46.70
N ALA A 47 43.45 23.40 46.79
CA ALA A 47 44.13 23.80 48.02
C ALA A 47 43.41 24.91 48.82
N GLN A 48 42.23 25.37 48.40
CA GLN A 48 41.42 26.35 49.13
C GLN A 48 40.29 25.66 49.92
N ASP A 49 40.22 25.90 51.23
CA ASP A 49 39.17 25.34 52.10
C ASP A 49 37.76 25.71 51.61
N ALA A 50 37.56 26.98 51.24
CA ALA A 50 36.27 27.48 50.74
C ALA A 50 35.81 26.78 49.44
N TYR A 51 36.75 26.33 48.60
CA TYR A 51 36.40 25.59 47.39
C TYR A 51 36.10 24.12 47.68
N THR A 52 36.87 23.49 48.56
CA THR A 52 36.72 22.06 48.88
C THR A 52 35.47 21.78 49.72
N LEU A 53 35.13 22.63 50.70
CA LEU A 53 33.90 22.51 51.50
C LEU A 53 32.61 22.58 50.68
N HIS A 54 32.59 23.39 49.61
CA HIS A 54 31.41 23.56 48.75
C HIS A 54 31.42 22.67 47.49
N LYS A 55 32.50 21.93 47.24
CA LYS A 55 32.60 21.00 46.11
C LYS A 55 31.96 19.66 46.44
N THR A 56 30.77 19.43 45.89
CA THR A 56 30.04 18.15 46.02
C THR A 56 30.89 16.99 45.50
N ALA A 57 31.30 16.08 46.40
CA ALA A 57 32.05 14.88 46.06
C ALA A 57 31.11 13.77 45.54
N PRO A 58 31.24 13.31 44.28
CA PRO A 58 30.34 12.30 43.72
C PRO A 58 30.70 10.87 44.20
N VAL A 59 29.98 10.38 45.19
CA VAL A 59 30.08 8.98 45.67
C VAL A 59 29.55 8.00 44.60
N LYS A 60 30.39 7.05 44.16
CA LYS A 60 30.01 6.01 43.20
C LYS A 60 29.51 4.74 43.91
N TYR A 61 28.19 4.62 44.06
CA TYR A 61 27.55 3.41 44.56
C TYR A 61 27.64 2.24 43.57
N LYS A 62 27.96 1.03 44.07
CA LYS A 62 27.96 -0.21 43.29
C LYS A 62 26.51 -0.67 43.11
N ARG A 63 26.01 -0.72 41.87
CA ARG A 63 24.63 -1.12 41.55
C ARG A 63 24.50 -2.63 41.35
N ASN A 64 23.32 -3.18 41.69
CA ASN A 64 22.96 -4.57 41.39
C ASN A 64 23.00 -4.82 39.87
N ARG A 65 23.48 -6.02 39.48
CA ARG A 65 23.40 -6.49 38.08
C ARG A 65 21.97 -6.90 37.75
N VAL A 66 21.48 -6.45 36.60
CA VAL A 66 20.27 -7.00 35.97
C VAL A 66 20.69 -8.26 35.20
N VAL A 67 20.06 -9.40 35.49
CA VAL A 67 20.26 -10.66 34.77
C VAL A 67 19.11 -10.81 33.78
N VAL A 68 19.43 -11.09 32.52
CA VAL A 68 18.44 -11.26 31.44
C VAL A 68 18.55 -12.69 30.91
N TYR A 69 17.47 -13.47 31.00
CA TYR A 69 17.46 -14.91 30.69
C TYR A 69 17.44 -15.25 29.19
N GLY A 70 17.53 -14.26 28.31
CA GLY A 70 17.52 -14.47 26.87
C GLY A 70 17.77 -13.20 26.07
N LYS A 71 17.88 -13.36 24.76
CA LYS A 71 17.93 -12.24 23.82
C LYS A 71 16.49 -11.73 23.61
N ASP A 72 16.32 -10.41 23.54
CA ASP A 72 15.08 -9.73 23.14
C ASP A 72 13.85 -9.86 24.11
N VAL A 73 14.10 -10.11 25.41
CA VAL A 73 13.04 -10.30 26.44
C VAL A 73 12.69 -9.03 27.24
N GLN A 74 13.38 -7.90 27.05
CA GLN A 74 13.16 -6.67 27.83
C GLN A 74 13.42 -5.39 27.01
N PHE A 75 12.48 -4.44 27.05
CA PHE A 75 12.54 -3.16 26.35
C PHE A 75 12.14 -1.99 27.27
N GLN A 76 12.71 -0.80 27.04
CA GLN A 76 12.44 0.43 27.77
C GLN A 76 12.73 1.64 26.86
N ALA A 77 12.06 2.78 27.05
CA ALA A 77 12.12 3.95 26.16
C ALA A 77 12.39 5.24 26.96
N ASP A 78 13.04 6.22 26.31
CA ASP A 78 13.58 7.47 26.89
C ASP A 78 13.75 8.59 25.80
N LEU A 79 13.98 9.88 26.17
CA LEU A 79 13.88 11.07 25.29
C LEU A 79 14.88 12.19 25.68
N VAL A 80 15.43 12.91 24.69
CA VAL A 80 16.63 13.76 24.84
C VAL A 80 16.41 15.22 24.38
N ASP A 81 17.05 16.18 25.06
CA ASP A 81 17.16 17.60 24.68
C ASP A 81 18.11 17.84 23.49
N ILE A 82 17.78 18.81 22.61
CA ILE A 82 18.74 19.43 21.69
C ILE A 82 18.80 20.93 21.97
N ILE A 83 19.96 21.42 22.43
CA ILE A 83 20.19 22.85 22.64
C ILE A 83 20.76 23.47 21.36
N ARG A 84 20.18 24.60 20.93
CA ARG A 84 20.69 25.42 19.81
C ARG A 84 22.03 26.06 20.19
N GLN A 85 23.12 25.70 19.51
CA GLN A 85 24.43 26.35 19.66
C GLN A 85 25.15 26.72 18.33
N ASP A 86 24.42 26.86 17.22
CA ASP A 86 24.96 27.49 16.01
C ASP A 86 24.35 28.89 15.80
N ARG A 87 25.20 29.93 15.81
CA ARG A 87 24.80 31.33 15.56
C ARG A 87 24.39 31.58 14.10
N ARG A 88 24.80 30.76 13.15
CA ARG A 88 24.55 30.98 11.71
C ARG A 88 23.09 30.73 11.27
N LEU A 89 22.29 30.09 12.12
CA LEU A 89 20.89 29.73 11.84
C LEU A 89 19.84 30.71 12.43
N GLN A 90 20.26 31.85 12.99
CA GLN A 90 19.36 32.81 13.67
C GLN A 90 18.39 33.58 12.75
N LYS A 91 18.50 33.50 11.42
CA LYS A 91 17.71 34.31 10.46
C LYS A 91 16.35 33.73 10.04
N HIS A 92 15.85 32.66 10.67
CA HIS A 92 14.56 32.04 10.29
C HIS A 92 13.61 31.82 11.47
N SER A 93 12.46 32.49 11.40
CA SER A 93 11.40 32.54 12.41
C SER A 93 10.32 31.45 12.21
N ASN A 94 10.47 30.31 12.91
CA ASN A 94 9.35 29.54 13.49
C ASN A 94 9.84 28.38 14.39
N PRO A 95 9.21 28.09 15.55
CA PRO A 95 9.60 27.00 16.44
C PRO A 95 8.58 25.83 16.44
N TYR A 96 8.70 24.87 15.52
CA TYR A 96 7.96 23.59 15.60
C TYR A 96 8.86 22.39 15.29
N SER A 97 9.21 21.60 16.31
CA SER A 97 9.92 20.33 16.14
C SER A 97 9.65 19.37 17.31
N LYS A 98 8.95 18.26 17.03
CA LYS A 98 8.94 17.05 17.90
C LYS A 98 9.85 15.99 17.28
N ILE A 99 10.61 15.27 18.09
CA ILE A 99 11.45 14.13 17.67
C ILE A 99 11.26 12.98 18.67
N ILE A 100 11.23 11.74 18.17
CA ILE A 100 11.25 10.49 18.95
C ILE A 100 12.52 9.73 18.55
N VAL A 101 13.25 9.15 19.51
CA VAL A 101 14.47 8.35 19.28
C VAL A 101 14.44 7.08 20.14
N TYR A 102 14.96 5.96 19.62
CA TYR A 102 15.05 4.69 20.33
C TYR A 102 16.51 4.32 20.64
N ARG A 103 16.83 3.85 21.85
CA ARG A 103 17.96 2.92 22.04
C ARG A 103 17.93 2.09 23.33
N LYS A 104 18.55 0.91 23.23
CA LYS A 104 18.89 -0.05 24.28
C LYS A 104 19.86 0.57 25.33
N ASN A 105 19.65 0.23 26.62
CA ASN A 105 20.45 0.58 27.81
C ASN A 105 20.20 1.97 28.50
N TYR A 106 18.97 2.18 29.00
CA TYR A 106 18.61 3.00 30.19
C TYR A 106 19.03 4.51 30.29
N LYS A 107 18.14 5.50 30.00
CA LYS A 107 17.93 6.77 30.78
C LYS A 107 16.99 7.87 30.16
N LEU A 108 15.89 8.16 30.88
CA LEU A 108 14.89 9.27 30.94
C LEU A 108 14.04 9.74 29.71
N ILE A 109 12.70 9.59 29.71
CA ILE A 109 11.71 10.29 28.83
C ILE A 109 11.43 11.73 29.31
N LYS A 110 11.31 12.69 28.37
CA LYS A 110 10.89 14.09 28.55
C LYS A 110 10.10 14.59 27.33
N PHE A 111 8.86 15.07 27.48
CA PHE A 111 8.11 15.68 26.36
C PHE A 111 8.33 17.19 26.29
N TYR A 112 8.41 17.72 25.06
CA TYR A 112 8.46 19.16 24.77
C TYR A 112 7.27 19.54 23.90
N TYR A 113 6.54 20.54 24.36
CA TYR A 113 5.56 21.29 23.59
C TYR A 113 5.68 22.77 24.01
N PRO A 114 5.66 23.72 23.07
CA PRO A 114 5.42 25.12 23.44
C PRO A 114 3.96 25.23 23.92
N VAL A 115 3.72 25.91 25.04
CA VAL A 115 2.37 26.37 25.37
C VAL A 115 2.11 27.63 24.57
N SER A 116 1.25 27.52 23.55
CA SER A 116 0.75 28.67 22.81
C SER A 116 -0.61 29.08 23.35
N TRP A 117 -0.66 30.16 24.14
CA TRP A 117 -1.81 31.06 24.02
C TRP A 117 -1.53 31.94 22.81
N TYR A 118 -2.48 32.05 21.89
CA TYR A 118 -2.26 32.77 20.65
C TYR A 118 -1.97 34.25 20.91
N THR A 119 -0.81 34.73 20.45
CA THR A 119 -0.70 36.14 20.05
C THR A 119 -1.60 36.33 18.84
N PHE A 120 -2.51 37.29 18.91
CA PHE A 120 -3.33 37.66 17.76
C PHE A 120 -2.38 38.21 16.68
N ASN A 121 -2.28 37.52 15.54
CA ASN A 121 -1.41 37.92 14.44
C ASN A 121 -2.18 38.72 13.39
N GLU A 122 -1.46 39.47 12.55
CA GLU A 122 -2.06 40.34 11.52
C GLU A 122 -2.88 39.56 10.46
N GLU A 123 -2.62 38.26 10.27
CA GLU A 123 -3.36 37.35 9.36
C GLU A 123 -4.77 36.95 9.88
N ASP A 124 -5.08 37.08 11.17
CA ASP A 124 -6.18 36.33 11.81
C ASP A 124 -7.52 37.10 11.94
N VAL A 125 -7.60 38.39 11.56
CA VAL A 125 -8.76 39.24 11.90
C VAL A 125 -9.33 40.04 10.72
N ALA A 126 -10.61 39.81 10.44
CA ALA A 126 -11.49 40.66 9.65
C ALA A 126 -12.92 40.52 10.19
N PHE A 127 -13.71 41.60 10.12
CA PHE A 127 -15.16 41.54 10.32
C PHE A 127 -15.90 42.59 9.47
N VAL A 128 -17.14 42.30 9.11
CA VAL A 128 -17.97 43.13 8.21
C VAL A 128 -19.25 43.57 8.92
N ILE A 129 -19.60 44.85 8.80
CA ILE A 129 -20.87 45.40 9.31
C ILE A 129 -21.83 45.58 8.12
N ASN A 130 -22.99 44.94 8.16
CA ASN A 130 -24.05 45.13 7.16
C ASN A 130 -25.36 45.57 7.82
N THR A 131 -25.95 46.66 7.33
CA THR A 131 -27.13 47.33 7.89
C THR A 131 -28.42 47.10 7.09
N THR A 132 -28.39 46.33 5.99
CA THR A 132 -29.59 45.98 5.22
C THR A 132 -29.54 44.57 4.59
N PRO A 133 -30.69 43.88 4.44
CA PRO A 133 -30.73 42.54 3.84
C PRO A 133 -30.70 42.62 2.30
N SER A 134 -29.50 42.57 1.73
CA SER A 134 -29.31 42.26 0.31
C SER A 134 -28.05 41.42 0.08
N ILE A 135 -28.16 40.49 -0.86
CA ILE A 135 -27.19 39.42 -1.15
C ILE A 135 -25.87 40.02 -1.63
N LEU A 136 -24.74 39.48 -1.15
CA LEU A 136 -23.41 39.83 -1.64
C LEU A 136 -22.58 38.56 -1.84
N GLY A 137 -22.05 38.41 -3.05
CA GLY A 137 -21.25 37.25 -3.46
C GLY A 137 -19.79 37.34 -3.00
N TYR A 138 -19.13 36.17 -3.01
CA TYR A 138 -17.71 36.00 -2.75
C TYR A 138 -16.83 36.67 -3.83
N ASP A 139 -15.77 37.38 -3.43
CA ASP A 139 -14.55 37.53 -4.23
C ASP A 139 -13.32 37.50 -3.30
N GLU A 140 -12.57 36.39 -3.33
CA GLU A 140 -11.46 36.09 -2.42
C GLU A 140 -10.16 36.89 -2.72
N ARG A 141 -10.23 37.93 -3.56
CA ARG A 141 -9.05 38.46 -4.29
C ARG A 141 -8.43 39.78 -3.79
N HIS A 142 -8.75 40.23 -2.58
CA HIS A 142 -8.08 41.39 -1.97
C HIS A 142 -7.59 41.11 -0.54
N TYR A 143 -6.54 40.29 -0.42
CA TYR A 143 -5.71 40.20 0.77
C TYR A 143 -4.27 40.61 0.40
N ASP A 144 -3.96 41.89 0.62
CA ASP A 144 -2.61 42.45 0.41
C ASP A 144 -1.84 42.37 1.73
N GLY A 145 -0.71 41.65 1.72
CA GLY A 145 -0.19 40.92 2.89
C GLY A 145 0.55 41.72 3.96
N ASP A 146 0.43 43.04 4.01
CA ASP A 146 1.29 43.93 4.82
C ASP A 146 0.51 44.99 5.65
N LYS A 147 -0.83 44.96 5.71
CA LYS A 147 -1.63 45.91 6.52
C LYS A 147 -2.84 45.24 7.16
N GLY A 148 -2.96 45.38 8.48
CA GLY A 148 -3.97 44.67 9.29
C GLY A 148 -5.43 45.07 9.05
N VAL A 149 -6.31 44.37 9.77
CA VAL A 149 -7.79 44.44 9.82
C VAL A 149 -8.43 45.62 9.07
N VAL A 150 -9.21 45.31 8.03
CA VAL A 150 -10.09 46.27 7.35
C VAL A 150 -11.53 46.09 7.80
N ILE A 151 -12.12 47.13 8.40
CA ILE A 151 -13.54 47.17 8.74
C ILE A 151 -14.32 47.77 7.57
N TYR A 152 -15.28 47.00 7.06
CA TYR A 152 -16.19 47.45 6.01
C TYR A 152 -17.51 47.91 6.62
N TYR A 153 -17.89 49.16 6.34
CA TYR A 153 -19.16 49.75 6.73
C TYR A 153 -19.91 50.23 5.50
N LYS A 154 -21.21 49.90 5.41
CA LYS A 154 -22.10 50.33 4.34
C LYS A 154 -23.40 50.86 4.96
N GLU A 155 -23.76 52.08 4.58
CA GLU A 155 -24.94 52.80 5.07
C GLU A 155 -25.77 53.30 3.88
N LYS A 156 -27.09 53.29 4.03
CA LYS A 156 -28.04 53.27 2.91
C LYS A 156 -28.03 54.53 2.02
N HIS A 157 -27.43 55.62 2.49
CA HIS A 157 -27.37 56.92 1.79
C HIS A 157 -26.05 57.18 1.05
N LEU A 158 -25.04 56.30 1.19
CA LEU A 158 -23.77 56.39 0.49
C LEU A 158 -23.67 55.22 -0.49
N GLN A 159 -23.60 55.50 -1.80
CA GLN A 159 -23.42 54.46 -2.83
C GLN A 159 -22.04 53.78 -2.75
N ASN A 160 -21.06 54.40 -2.07
CA ASN A 160 -19.73 53.87 -1.87
C ASN A 160 -19.61 53.12 -0.53
N ILE A 161 -18.89 51.99 -0.54
CA ILE A 161 -18.50 51.30 0.70
C ILE A 161 -17.47 52.18 1.42
N SER A 162 -17.78 52.59 2.65
CA SER A 162 -16.88 53.40 3.47
C SER A 162 -15.87 52.49 4.17
N LYS A 163 -14.59 52.59 3.79
CA LYS A 163 -13.50 51.88 4.48
C LYS A 163 -13.21 52.59 5.81
N VAL A 164 -13.57 51.98 6.94
CA VAL A 164 -13.21 52.48 8.26
C VAL A 164 -11.86 51.89 8.65
N CYS A 165 -10.79 52.67 8.45
CA CYS A 165 -9.40 52.24 8.67
C CYS A 165 -8.99 52.30 10.16
N ASN A 166 -9.65 51.52 11.02
CA ASN A 166 -9.11 51.24 12.34
C ASN A 166 -8.74 49.75 12.48
N THR A 167 -7.55 49.49 12.99
CA THR A 167 -6.97 48.15 13.10
C THR A 167 -7.04 47.66 14.55
N LEU A 168 -7.67 46.52 14.80
CA LEU A 168 -7.55 45.82 16.09
C LEU A 168 -6.08 45.44 16.30
N LYS A 169 -5.47 45.89 17.39
CA LYS A 169 -4.01 45.75 17.60
C LYS A 169 -3.62 44.26 17.79
N PRO A 170 -2.63 43.75 17.04
CA PRO A 170 -1.98 42.47 17.35
C PRO A 170 -1.47 42.48 18.80
N GLY A 171 -1.84 41.47 19.60
CA GLY A 171 -1.59 41.50 21.04
C GLY A 171 -2.07 40.26 21.79
N TYR A 172 -1.93 40.30 23.12
CA TYR A 172 -2.50 39.35 24.06
C TYR A 172 -3.71 40.01 24.75
N TYR A 173 -4.78 39.24 24.91
CA TYR A 173 -6.02 39.67 25.54
C TYR A 173 -6.30 38.75 26.72
N GLU A 174 -6.36 39.31 27.94
CA GLU A 174 -6.47 38.54 29.19
C GLU A 174 -7.82 37.83 29.31
N ASP A 175 -8.91 38.52 28.93
CA ASP A 175 -10.27 37.99 28.97
C ASP A 175 -11.12 38.46 27.76
N VAL A 176 -12.32 37.90 27.65
CA VAL A 176 -13.30 38.24 26.61
C VAL A 176 -13.77 39.70 26.74
N LEU A 177 -13.78 40.27 27.95
CA LEU A 177 -14.22 41.65 28.20
C LEU A 177 -13.25 42.68 27.61
N PHE A 178 -11.94 42.46 27.78
CA PHE A 178 -10.88 43.30 27.25
C PHE A 178 -10.86 43.25 25.72
N LEU A 179 -11.07 42.07 25.12
CA LEU A 179 -11.25 41.91 23.68
C LEU A 179 -12.49 42.67 23.17
N ILE A 180 -13.63 42.57 23.85
CA ILE A 180 -14.85 43.31 23.50
C ILE A 180 -14.65 44.83 23.60
N ARG A 181 -13.93 45.33 24.61
CA ARG A 181 -13.63 46.76 24.75
C ARG A 181 -12.85 47.30 23.55
N GLU A 182 -11.81 46.59 23.12
CA GLU A 182 -11.02 46.95 21.93
C GLU A 182 -11.82 46.81 20.63
N ILE A 183 -12.72 45.82 20.50
CA ILE A 183 -13.62 45.75 19.33
C ILE A 183 -14.59 46.94 19.33
N ASN A 184 -15.22 47.26 20.48
CA ASN A 184 -16.16 48.37 20.62
C ASN A 184 -15.51 49.73 20.34
N ALA A 185 -14.24 49.94 20.70
CA ALA A 185 -13.49 51.15 20.35
C ALA A 185 -13.33 51.36 18.83
N ASN A 186 -13.59 50.32 18.03
CA ASN A 186 -13.51 50.32 16.57
C ASN A 186 -14.89 50.14 15.89
N LEU A 187 -15.99 50.14 16.65
CA LEU A 187 -17.36 50.10 16.14
C LEU A 187 -17.99 51.50 16.11
N PRO A 188 -18.94 51.77 15.19
CA PRO A 188 -19.67 53.04 15.17
C PRO A 188 -20.58 53.19 16.41
N PRO A 189 -20.86 54.42 16.90
CA PRO A 189 -21.47 54.66 18.22
C PRO A 189 -22.83 54.00 18.50
N ARG A 190 -23.56 53.58 17.46
CA ARG A 190 -24.87 52.93 17.58
C ARG A 190 -24.78 51.39 17.69
N VAL A 191 -23.60 50.81 17.49
CA VAL A 191 -23.37 49.35 17.43
C VAL A 191 -22.40 48.96 18.55
N THR A 192 -22.84 48.08 19.46
CA THR A 192 -22.04 47.67 20.62
C THR A 192 -22.11 46.16 20.83
N LEU A 193 -20.96 45.54 21.11
CA LEU A 193 -20.90 44.20 21.67
C LEU A 193 -20.95 44.29 23.20
N GLY A 194 -21.77 43.45 23.82
CA GLY A 194 -21.77 43.20 25.25
C GLY A 194 -21.45 41.73 25.55
N TYR A 195 -21.35 41.42 26.84
CA TYR A 195 -21.08 40.08 27.34
C TYR A 195 -21.99 39.77 28.53
N ASP A 196 -22.62 38.61 28.49
CA ASP A 196 -23.46 38.08 29.56
C ASP A 196 -22.64 37.11 30.41
N HIS A 197 -22.25 37.57 31.61
CA HIS A 197 -21.47 36.80 32.58
C HIS A 197 -22.21 35.56 33.11
N VAL A 198 -23.55 35.52 33.04
CA VAL A 198 -24.35 34.38 33.51
C VAL A 198 -24.42 33.29 32.44
N LYS A 199 -24.55 33.69 31.16
CA LYS A 199 -24.59 32.75 30.04
C LYS A 199 -23.20 32.38 29.49
N ASN A 200 -22.17 33.14 29.84
CA ASN A 200 -20.85 33.13 29.19
C ASN A 200 -20.96 33.34 27.66
N THR A 201 -21.73 34.35 27.22
CA THR A 201 -21.95 34.62 25.80
C THR A 201 -21.82 36.10 25.44
N VAL A 202 -21.18 36.38 24.32
CA VAL A 202 -21.21 37.68 23.64
C VAL A 202 -22.63 37.95 23.10
N PHE A 203 -23.06 39.21 23.12
CA PHE A 203 -24.25 39.67 22.42
C PHE A 203 -23.98 40.95 21.63
N LEU A 204 -24.70 41.13 20.53
CA LEU A 204 -24.74 42.37 19.74
C LEU A 204 -25.95 43.20 20.17
N LYS A 205 -25.72 44.46 20.53
CA LYS A 205 -26.74 45.49 20.74
C LYS A 205 -26.62 46.55 19.64
N ALA A 206 -27.58 46.58 18.72
CA ALA A 206 -27.53 47.42 17.52
C ALA A 206 -28.95 47.77 16.98
N PRO A 207 -29.10 48.75 16.07
CA PRO A 207 -30.36 49.03 15.39
C PRO A 207 -30.83 47.86 14.52
N MET A 208 -32.13 47.84 14.20
CA MET A 208 -32.72 46.82 13.32
C MET A 208 -31.98 46.67 11.98
N ASN A 209 -31.92 45.44 11.47
CA ASN A 209 -31.20 45.03 10.26
C ASN A 209 -29.66 45.17 10.31
N THR A 210 -29.08 45.49 11.47
CA THR A 210 -27.61 45.46 11.65
C THR A 210 -27.10 44.05 11.91
N SER A 211 -26.04 43.65 11.21
CA SER A 211 -25.34 42.38 11.38
C SER A 211 -23.82 42.56 11.36
N LEU A 212 -23.12 41.79 12.19
CA LEU A 212 -21.67 41.68 12.24
C LEU A 212 -21.25 40.27 11.83
N VAL A 213 -20.41 40.14 10.80
CA VAL A 213 -19.82 38.85 10.39
C VAL A 213 -18.37 38.81 10.85
N PHE A 214 -18.01 37.84 11.69
CA PHE A 214 -16.62 37.61 12.12
C PHE A 214 -15.99 36.48 11.33
N TYR A 215 -14.71 36.63 10.99
CA TYR A 215 -13.93 35.61 10.28
C TYR A 215 -12.82 35.02 11.17
N GLY A 216 -12.21 33.94 10.68
CA GLY A 216 -11.08 33.29 11.34
C GLY A 216 -11.39 32.82 12.76
N LYS A 217 -10.37 32.84 13.62
CA LYS A 217 -10.48 32.43 15.03
C LYS A 217 -11.26 33.40 15.90
N LEU A 218 -11.33 34.67 15.52
CA LEU A 218 -12.08 35.68 16.28
C LEU A 218 -13.57 35.30 16.39
N ALA A 219 -14.15 34.74 15.32
CA ALA A 219 -15.51 34.20 15.36
C ALA A 219 -15.66 33.12 16.45
N ILE A 220 -14.74 32.15 16.48
CA ILE A 220 -14.77 31.02 17.42
C ILE A 220 -14.67 31.52 18.87
N ILE A 221 -13.74 32.45 19.14
CA ILE A 221 -13.55 33.06 20.47
C ILE A 221 -14.84 33.76 20.96
N LEU A 222 -15.57 34.42 20.06
CA LEU A 222 -16.83 35.10 20.36
C LEU A 222 -18.05 34.16 20.40
N GLY A 223 -17.88 32.84 20.21
CA GLY A 223 -18.98 31.87 20.21
C GLY A 223 -19.73 31.74 18.88
N LEU A 224 -19.11 32.12 17.76
CA LEU A 224 -19.66 32.11 16.40
C LEU A 224 -18.89 31.14 15.50
N LYS A 225 -19.54 30.62 14.46
CA LYS A 225 -18.84 29.93 13.36
C LYS A 225 -18.21 30.96 12.41
N PRO A 226 -16.99 30.74 11.89
CA PRO A 226 -16.35 31.67 10.95
C PRO A 226 -17.23 31.97 9.74
N GLY A 227 -17.43 33.24 9.42
CA GLY A 227 -18.28 33.70 8.32
C GLY A 227 -19.79 33.75 8.61
N VAL A 228 -20.24 33.40 9.83
CA VAL A 228 -21.64 33.54 10.24
C VAL A 228 -21.88 34.93 10.86
N SER A 229 -22.99 35.56 10.49
CA SER A 229 -23.44 36.83 11.07
C SER A 229 -24.10 36.64 12.44
N ILE A 230 -23.77 37.52 13.38
CA ILE A 230 -24.62 37.86 14.53
C ILE A 230 -25.37 39.14 14.17
N GLY A 231 -26.71 39.16 14.24
CA GLY A 231 -27.48 40.29 13.73
C GLY A 231 -28.87 40.47 14.33
N SER A 232 -29.34 41.71 14.34
CA SER A 232 -30.70 42.08 14.70
C SER A 232 -31.64 41.86 13.50
N VAL A 233 -32.37 40.74 13.49
CA VAL A 233 -33.30 40.39 12.41
C VAL A 233 -34.72 40.26 12.98
N ASN A 234 -35.71 40.88 12.34
CA ASN A 234 -37.12 40.76 12.73
C ASN A 234 -37.64 39.34 12.49
N GLN A 235 -38.15 38.70 13.54
CA GLN A 235 -38.96 37.47 13.45
C GLN A 235 -40.46 37.73 13.63
N SER A 236 -40.87 38.96 14.00
CA SER A 236 -42.27 39.37 14.18
C SER A 236 -42.58 40.60 13.32
N ARG A 237 -43.84 40.70 12.85
CA ARG A 237 -44.27 41.59 11.77
C ARG A 237 -45.06 42.82 12.26
N GLU A 238 -44.83 43.25 13.49
CA GLU A 238 -45.63 44.29 14.16
C GLU A 238 -44.81 45.54 14.52
N HIS A 239 -45.47 46.69 14.50
CA HIS A 239 -44.84 48.01 14.59
C HIS A 239 -44.27 48.31 15.99
N HIS A 240 -42.95 48.39 16.09
CA HIS A 240 -42.26 49.09 17.17
C HIS A 240 -41.32 50.16 16.61
N VAL A 241 -41.13 51.23 17.40
CA VAL A 241 -40.51 52.50 17.00
C VAL A 241 -39.04 52.31 16.56
N ASP A 242 -38.70 52.90 15.41
CA ASP A 242 -37.49 52.63 14.59
C ASP A 242 -36.10 52.87 15.22
N ASP A 243 -36.00 53.28 16.49
CA ASP A 243 -34.73 53.70 17.13
C ASP A 243 -34.29 52.86 18.35
N ALA A 244 -35.07 51.86 18.78
CA ALA A 244 -34.69 51.01 19.92
C ALA A 244 -33.64 49.93 19.54
N PRO A 245 -32.49 49.83 20.22
CA PRO A 245 -31.46 48.84 19.88
C PRO A 245 -31.84 47.43 20.38
N VAL A 246 -31.83 46.47 19.46
CA VAL A 246 -32.15 45.05 19.70
C VAL A 246 -30.90 44.31 20.19
N VAL A 247 -31.08 43.33 21.08
CA VAL A 247 -30.02 42.49 21.64
C VAL A 247 -30.09 41.07 21.06
N THR A 248 -29.05 40.63 20.34
CA THR A 248 -28.92 39.27 19.78
C THR A 248 -27.71 38.57 20.39
N TYR A 249 -27.88 37.35 20.93
CA TYR A 249 -26.79 36.58 21.54
C TYR A 249 -26.05 35.69 20.53
N ALA A 250 -24.77 35.42 20.79
CA ALA A 250 -24.01 34.38 20.10
C ALA A 250 -24.58 32.98 20.40
N PRO A 251 -24.54 32.03 19.45
CA PRO A 251 -25.14 30.71 19.60
C PRO A 251 -24.35 29.75 20.50
N HIS A 252 -23.08 30.07 20.80
CA HIS A 252 -22.21 29.25 21.65
C HIS A 252 -21.54 30.10 22.72
N GLN A 253 -21.06 29.46 23.79
CA GLN A 253 -20.29 30.14 24.82
C GLN A 253 -19.00 30.73 24.25
N SER A 254 -18.63 31.89 24.77
CA SER A 254 -17.44 32.61 24.37
C SER A 254 -16.24 32.11 25.15
N ASP A 255 -15.09 32.01 24.48
CA ASP A 255 -13.87 31.43 25.03
C ASP A 255 -12.63 32.16 24.49
N ILE A 256 -11.98 32.95 25.33
CA ILE A 256 -10.73 33.66 25.00
C ILE A 256 -9.60 32.71 24.57
N ARG A 257 -9.70 31.43 24.93
CA ARG A 257 -8.71 30.38 24.65
C ARG A 257 -8.94 29.69 23.30
N GLY A 258 -10.11 29.83 22.71
CA GLY A 258 -10.45 29.27 21.40
C GLY A 258 -10.40 27.74 21.34
N ALA A 259 -10.94 27.06 22.36
CA ALA A 259 -11.14 25.60 22.40
C ALA A 259 -9.86 24.75 22.22
N PHE A 260 -8.89 24.88 23.14
CA PHE A 260 -7.77 23.94 23.22
C PHE A 260 -7.32 23.71 24.67
N TYR A 261 -7.97 22.76 25.34
CA TYR A 261 -7.75 22.48 26.77
C TYR A 261 -6.96 21.20 27.06
N SER A 262 -6.97 20.25 26.13
CA SER A 262 -6.34 18.94 26.32
C SER A 262 -5.88 18.36 24.99
N MET A 263 -4.72 17.70 25.01
CA MET A 263 -4.20 16.93 23.88
C MET A 263 -4.49 15.45 24.09
N TYR A 264 -5.07 14.81 23.08
CA TYR A 264 -5.31 13.38 23.04
C TYR A 264 -4.22 12.71 22.21
N ILE A 265 -3.48 11.79 22.83
CA ILE A 265 -2.36 11.07 22.22
C ILE A 265 -2.84 9.66 21.86
N TYR A 266 -3.05 9.40 20.57
CA TYR A 266 -3.40 8.09 20.03
C TYR A 266 -2.15 7.38 19.53
N THR A 267 -2.14 6.04 19.55
CA THR A 267 -1.02 5.28 18.99
C THR A 267 -1.45 3.93 18.42
N ASP A 268 -0.80 3.51 17.34
CA ASP A 268 -1.17 2.30 16.58
C ASP A 268 -0.64 0.99 17.19
N ILE A 269 -0.06 1.04 18.39
CA ILE A 269 0.49 -0.12 19.10
C ILE A 269 -0.47 -0.70 20.13
N ILE A 270 -1.30 0.12 20.76
CA ILE A 270 -2.18 -0.31 21.84
C ILE A 270 -3.48 -0.87 21.29
N GLU A 271 -4.15 -1.68 22.10
CA GLU A 271 -5.51 -2.11 21.80
C GLU A 271 -6.48 -0.92 21.87
N TYR A 272 -7.59 -1.05 21.13
CA TYR A 272 -8.67 -0.07 21.24
C TYR A 272 -9.35 -0.25 22.59
N GLN A 273 -9.68 0.86 23.24
CA GLN A 273 -10.31 0.89 24.55
C GLN A 273 -11.48 1.88 24.53
N SER A 274 -12.51 1.62 25.32
CA SER A 274 -13.63 2.55 25.48
C SER A 274 -13.18 3.76 26.30
N VAL A 275 -13.27 4.95 25.72
CA VAL A 275 -12.97 6.23 26.35
C VAL A 275 -14.17 7.14 26.14
N GLY A 276 -14.96 7.36 27.20
CA GLY A 276 -16.25 8.04 27.08
C GLY A 276 -17.22 7.23 26.23
N ASP A 277 -17.74 7.85 25.18
CA ASP A 277 -18.62 7.25 24.17
C ASP A 277 -17.87 6.55 23.01
N SER A 278 -16.54 6.67 22.97
CA SER A 278 -15.73 6.39 21.79
C SER A 278 -14.79 5.20 22.01
N TYR A 279 -14.72 4.28 21.05
CA TYR A 279 -13.81 3.12 21.09
C TYR A 279 -12.54 3.41 20.29
N VAL A 280 -11.42 3.69 20.98
CA VAL A 280 -10.22 4.31 20.37
C VAL A 280 -8.91 3.82 21.02
N PRO A 281 -7.79 3.78 20.27
CA PRO A 281 -6.47 3.41 20.81
C PRO A 281 -5.80 4.65 21.42
N LEU A 282 -6.37 5.16 22.51
CA LEU A 282 -5.86 6.34 23.23
C LEU A 282 -4.79 5.96 24.26
N LEU A 283 -3.56 6.44 24.07
CA LEU A 283 -2.44 6.19 24.97
C LEU A 283 -2.54 7.03 26.25
N ARG A 284 -2.88 8.32 26.09
CA ARG A 284 -3.00 9.28 27.19
C ARG A 284 -3.69 10.58 26.74
N THR A 285 -4.47 11.17 27.63
CA THR A 285 -4.86 12.59 27.58
C THR A 285 -3.83 13.41 28.36
N VAL A 286 -3.44 14.56 27.83
CA VAL A 286 -2.55 15.53 28.48
C VAL A 286 -3.29 16.86 28.62
N HIS A 287 -3.58 17.25 29.86
CA HIS A 287 -4.12 18.58 30.15
C HIS A 287 -3.04 19.66 29.92
N ILE A 288 -3.48 20.82 29.47
CA ILE A 288 -2.60 21.94 29.12
C ILE A 288 -2.66 22.97 30.25
N GLU A 289 -1.51 23.21 30.88
CA GLU A 289 -1.30 24.15 31.97
C GLU A 289 -0.17 25.13 31.59
N GLY A 290 -0.10 26.31 32.22
CA GLY A 290 0.94 27.34 32.01
C GLY A 290 0.54 28.57 31.18
N ALA A 291 1.44 29.55 31.09
CA ALA A 291 1.27 30.80 30.35
C ALA A 291 1.92 30.74 28.95
N SER A 292 1.91 31.85 28.20
CA SER A 292 2.25 31.81 26.77
C SER A 292 3.74 31.84 26.53
N ASN A 293 4.22 31.02 25.60
CA ASN A 293 5.63 30.70 25.38
C ASN A 293 6.32 29.95 26.54
N ASP A 294 5.58 29.54 27.58
CA ASP A 294 6.13 28.64 28.58
C ASP A 294 6.44 27.27 27.97
N ILE A 295 7.59 26.71 28.37
CA ILE A 295 7.93 25.31 28.10
C ILE A 295 7.44 24.51 29.31
N VAL A 296 6.19 24.07 29.25
CA VAL A 296 5.60 23.27 30.33
C VAL A 296 5.94 21.79 30.14
N SER A 297 6.32 21.15 31.23
CA SER A 297 6.71 19.74 31.26
C SER A 297 5.85 18.98 32.26
N VAL A 298 4.81 18.33 31.76
CA VAL A 298 3.99 17.41 32.56
C VAL A 298 4.67 16.04 32.61
N ARG A 299 4.87 15.53 33.82
CA ARG A 299 5.54 14.25 34.09
C ARG A 299 4.56 13.27 34.75
N TYR A 300 4.51 12.04 34.22
CA TYR A 300 3.66 10.97 34.74
C TYR A 300 4.54 9.86 35.34
N ASP A 301 4.72 9.89 36.66
CA ASP A 301 5.61 8.93 37.36
C ASP A 301 4.97 7.56 37.66
N LYS A 302 3.63 7.47 37.59
CA LYS A 302 2.91 6.18 37.74
C LYS A 302 2.84 5.47 36.38
N PRO A 303 3.43 4.26 36.23
CA PRO A 303 3.33 3.51 34.99
C PRO A 303 1.88 3.13 34.70
N HIS A 304 1.47 3.29 33.45
CA HIS A 304 0.13 2.93 32.97
C HIS A 304 0.24 1.74 32.03
N TYR A 305 -0.32 0.61 32.46
CA TYR A 305 -0.30 -0.62 31.69
C TYR A 305 -1.54 -0.68 30.80
N ILE A 306 -1.35 -0.59 29.49
CA ILE A 306 -2.40 -0.74 28.48
C ILE A 306 -2.05 -1.96 27.62
N PRO A 307 -3.02 -2.83 27.27
CA PRO A 307 -2.81 -3.94 26.33
C PRO A 307 -2.24 -3.50 24.98
N VAL A 308 -1.41 -4.35 24.37
CA VAL A 308 -0.65 -4.03 23.15
C VAL A 308 -1.12 -4.92 22.00
N ASN A 309 -1.75 -4.31 20.99
CA ASN A 309 -2.29 -4.93 19.78
C ASN A 309 -1.20 -5.56 18.88
N LYS A 310 0.08 -5.26 19.13
CA LYS A 310 1.23 -5.74 18.36
C LYS A 310 2.27 -6.43 19.26
N SER A 311 2.50 -7.72 19.02
CA SER A 311 3.59 -8.48 19.66
C SER A 311 5.00 -8.12 19.17
N ASN A 312 5.12 -7.41 18.04
CA ASN A 312 6.38 -6.90 17.51
C ASN A 312 6.19 -5.48 16.98
N ILE A 313 7.05 -4.56 17.41
CA ILE A 313 6.92 -3.12 17.17
C ILE A 313 8.15 -2.65 16.39
N THR A 314 8.01 -2.41 15.08
CA THR A 314 9.08 -1.85 14.24
C THR A 314 8.98 -0.33 14.13
N ASP A 315 7.74 0.15 14.08
CA ASP A 315 7.36 1.54 13.89
C ASP A 315 6.19 1.83 14.83
N ILE A 316 6.18 3.03 15.40
CA ILE A 316 5.11 3.54 16.26
C ILE A 316 4.54 4.77 15.56
N CYS A 317 3.26 4.72 15.20
CA CYS A 317 2.51 5.91 14.83
C CYS A 317 2.01 6.59 16.12
N ILE A 318 2.20 7.90 16.24
CA ILE A 318 1.59 8.70 17.30
C ILE A 318 0.82 9.84 16.64
N GLU A 319 -0.48 9.89 16.86
CA GLU A 319 -1.32 11.03 16.48
C GLU A 319 -1.60 11.88 17.73
N VAL A 320 -1.46 13.19 17.60
CA VAL A 320 -1.86 14.13 18.64
C VAL A 320 -2.99 14.99 18.10
N LYS A 321 -4.11 14.97 18.79
CA LYS A 321 -5.33 15.69 18.41
C LYS A 321 -5.84 16.59 19.53
N ASP A 322 -6.61 17.59 19.16
CA ASP A 322 -7.38 18.42 20.08
C ASP A 322 -8.68 17.72 20.52
N ASP A 323 -9.45 18.41 21.36
CA ASP A 323 -10.80 18.07 21.82
C ASP A 323 -11.85 18.05 20.69
N GLN A 324 -11.55 18.66 19.53
CA GLN A 324 -12.37 18.60 18.31
C GLN A 324 -11.93 17.48 17.34
N ASN A 325 -11.06 16.56 17.77
CA ASN A 325 -10.52 15.45 16.97
C ASN A 325 -9.76 15.91 15.70
N GLN A 326 -9.29 17.17 15.65
CA GLN A 326 -8.42 17.66 14.59
C GLN A 326 -6.94 17.46 14.96
N HIS A 327 -6.08 17.27 13.96
CA HIS A 327 -4.65 17.16 14.19
C HIS A 327 -4.05 18.51 14.59
N VAL A 328 -3.28 18.53 15.67
CA VAL A 328 -2.53 19.72 16.13
C VAL A 328 -1.47 20.08 15.08
N ARG A 329 -1.79 21.03 14.19
CA ARG A 329 -1.00 21.35 12.98
C ARG A 329 0.32 22.04 13.32
N SER A 330 1.45 21.46 12.89
CA SER A 330 2.73 22.18 12.77
C SER A 330 2.89 22.83 11.37
N ARG A 331 2.97 24.17 11.27
CA ARG A 331 3.36 24.88 10.02
C ARG A 331 4.87 24.65 9.75
N VAL A 332 5.25 23.48 9.23
CA VAL A 332 6.63 23.21 8.76
C VAL A 332 6.83 23.82 7.37
N LYS A 333 7.48 24.98 7.30
CA LYS A 333 8.02 25.48 6.02
C LYS A 333 9.09 24.49 5.51
N LYS A 334 8.97 24.03 4.26
CA LYS A 334 9.96 23.17 3.59
C LYS A 334 11.32 23.88 3.54
N THR A 335 12.24 23.49 4.42
CA THR A 335 13.67 23.84 4.28
C THR A 335 14.29 22.93 3.21
N LYS A 336 14.72 23.52 2.09
CA LYS A 336 15.56 22.82 1.11
C LYS A 336 16.92 22.51 1.74
N GLY A 337 17.34 21.24 1.71
CA GLY A 337 18.72 20.83 2.01
C GLY A 337 18.92 19.97 3.25
N ALA A 338 18.64 18.65 3.14
CA ALA A 338 19.34 17.59 3.87
C ALA A 338 19.00 16.22 3.28
N SER A 339 19.97 15.54 2.63
CA SER A 339 19.76 14.21 2.04
C SER A 339 19.47 13.13 3.09
N LYS A 340 18.26 12.57 3.10
CA LYS A 340 17.99 11.30 3.80
C LYS A 340 18.58 10.12 3.00
N LYS A 341 19.84 9.77 3.26
CA LYS A 341 20.34 8.40 2.99
C LYS A 341 19.59 7.43 3.93
N ARG A 342 18.52 6.81 3.44
CA ARG A 342 17.94 5.61 4.10
C ARG A 342 18.70 4.39 3.59
N THR A 343 19.52 3.79 4.45
CA THR A 343 20.05 2.45 4.22
C THR A 343 18.90 1.46 4.27
N VAL A 344 18.54 0.88 3.12
CA VAL A 344 17.43 -0.08 3.02
C VAL A 344 17.89 -1.46 3.49
N ALA A 345 17.56 -1.83 4.71
CA ALA A 345 17.59 -3.23 5.13
C ALA A 345 16.34 -3.94 4.58
N LYS A 346 16.52 -4.88 3.64
CA LYS A 346 15.43 -5.73 3.13
C LYS A 346 14.80 -6.51 4.30
N ARG A 347 13.51 -6.31 4.57
CA ARG A 347 12.68 -7.20 5.40
C ARG A 347 11.27 -7.27 4.84
N THR A 348 10.78 -8.49 4.59
CA THR A 348 9.45 -8.76 4.06
C THR A 348 8.36 -8.41 5.09
N ARG A 349 7.34 -7.68 4.64
CA ARG A 349 6.18 -7.29 5.46
C ARG A 349 5.19 -8.45 5.46
N ARG A 350 4.99 -9.11 6.60
CA ARG A 350 3.96 -10.18 6.74
C ARG A 350 2.57 -9.56 6.60
N VAL A 351 1.73 -10.16 5.76
CA VAL A 351 0.35 -9.72 5.48
C VAL A 351 -0.62 -10.68 6.19
N ARG A 352 -1.70 -10.16 6.80
CA ARG A 352 -2.79 -11.00 7.33
C ARG A 352 -3.67 -11.45 6.17
N ALA A 353 -4.12 -12.70 6.17
CA ALA A 353 -4.97 -13.23 5.09
C ALA A 353 -6.29 -12.44 4.98
N LYS A 354 -6.67 -12.05 3.75
CA LYS A 354 -7.84 -11.19 3.45
C LYS A 354 -9.16 -11.72 4.02
N ARG A 355 -9.28 -13.06 4.18
CA ARG A 355 -10.40 -13.76 4.85
C ARG A 355 -10.61 -13.40 6.33
N LEU A 356 -9.68 -12.69 6.97
CA LEU A 356 -9.75 -12.24 8.36
C LEU A 356 -10.09 -10.75 8.50
N ASP A 357 -10.31 -10.04 7.39
CA ASP A 357 -10.65 -8.62 7.36
C ASP A 357 -12.18 -8.47 7.21
N LEU A 358 -12.91 -8.83 8.27
CA LEU A 358 -14.37 -9.03 8.26
C LEU A 358 -15.20 -7.75 8.51
N PHE A 359 -14.54 -6.64 8.88
CA PHE A 359 -15.20 -5.43 9.38
C PHE A 359 -14.88 -4.17 8.57
N THR A 360 -14.20 -4.30 7.42
CA THR A 360 -13.92 -3.19 6.51
C THR A 360 -14.86 -3.20 5.32
N VAL A 361 -15.39 -2.03 4.96
CA VAL A 361 -16.17 -1.86 3.72
C VAL A 361 -15.19 -1.77 2.54
N PRO A 362 -15.45 -2.45 1.40
CA PRO A 362 -14.63 -2.31 0.21
C PRO A 362 -14.49 -0.84 -0.25
N MET A 363 -13.27 -0.39 -0.49
CA MET A 363 -13.00 0.97 -0.95
C MET A 363 -13.48 1.20 -2.40
N THR A 364 -14.04 2.37 -2.67
CA THR A 364 -14.39 2.80 -4.04
C THR A 364 -13.14 3.04 -4.89
N GLN A 365 -13.11 2.48 -6.10
CA GLN A 365 -12.01 2.71 -7.04
C GLN A 365 -12.21 4.02 -7.81
N THR A 366 -11.28 4.96 -7.63
CA THR A 366 -11.23 6.26 -8.33
C THR A 366 -9.93 6.47 -9.12
N SER A 367 -9.02 5.50 -9.12
CA SER A 367 -7.67 5.62 -9.69
C SER A 367 -7.54 5.19 -11.15
N ILE A 368 -8.51 4.45 -11.69
CA ILE A 368 -8.56 4.03 -13.09
C ILE A 368 -9.61 4.90 -13.78
N GLU A 369 -9.18 5.64 -14.81
CA GLU A 369 -10.00 6.60 -15.53
C GLU A 369 -10.64 5.98 -16.78
N LYS A 370 -9.91 5.10 -17.48
CA LYS A 370 -10.36 4.47 -18.74
C LYS A 370 -9.69 3.12 -18.97
N ASN A 371 -10.41 2.20 -19.60
CA ASN A 371 -9.88 0.96 -20.17
C ASN A 371 -10.14 0.97 -21.69
N THR A 372 -9.17 0.57 -22.51
CA THR A 372 -9.31 0.48 -23.98
C THR A 372 -8.59 -0.76 -24.51
N TYR A 373 -9.17 -1.46 -25.49
CA TYR A 373 -8.47 -2.50 -26.26
C TYR A 373 -7.84 -1.90 -27.51
N VAL A 374 -6.62 -2.32 -27.84
CA VAL A 374 -5.84 -1.86 -29.00
C VAL A 374 -5.36 -3.08 -29.79
N GLU A 375 -5.77 -3.22 -31.04
CA GLU A 375 -5.31 -4.30 -31.90
C GLU A 375 -3.86 -4.07 -32.36
N ILE A 376 -3.02 -5.09 -32.25
CA ILE A 376 -1.62 -5.10 -32.67
C ILE A 376 -1.41 -6.20 -33.72
N PRO A 377 -1.06 -5.87 -34.97
CA PRO A 377 -0.77 -6.88 -35.99
C PRO A 377 0.61 -7.53 -35.77
N PRO A 378 0.87 -8.71 -36.39
CA PRO A 378 2.18 -9.33 -36.37
C PRO A 378 3.22 -8.49 -37.14
N LEU A 379 4.48 -8.60 -36.74
CA LEU A 379 5.62 -7.91 -37.36
C LEU A 379 5.98 -8.47 -38.74
N SER A 380 5.71 -9.77 -38.96
CA SER A 380 6.09 -10.51 -40.15
C SER A 380 4.86 -11.10 -40.84
N ALA A 381 4.97 -11.32 -42.15
CA ALA A 381 3.99 -12.13 -42.87
C ALA A 381 3.86 -13.52 -42.24
N ILE A 382 2.64 -14.05 -42.24
CA ILE A 382 2.34 -15.36 -41.68
C ILE A 382 2.76 -16.43 -42.68
N THR A 383 3.60 -17.36 -42.25
CA THR A 383 4.01 -18.53 -43.04
C THR A 383 3.90 -19.79 -42.18
N ASP A 384 3.96 -20.98 -42.80
CA ASP A 384 3.83 -22.24 -42.05
C ASP A 384 5.03 -22.58 -41.17
N THR A 385 6.19 -21.95 -41.40
CA THR A 385 7.45 -22.28 -40.73
C THR A 385 8.03 -21.13 -39.89
N SER A 386 7.69 -19.87 -40.18
CA SER A 386 8.19 -18.73 -39.41
C SER A 386 7.44 -18.57 -38.08
N PRO A 387 8.13 -18.30 -36.96
CA PRO A 387 7.46 -17.86 -35.74
C PRO A 387 6.62 -16.60 -35.97
N LEU A 388 5.48 -16.51 -35.29
CA LEU A 388 4.62 -15.33 -35.29
C LEU A 388 5.13 -14.35 -34.24
N GLU A 389 5.59 -13.17 -34.65
CA GLU A 389 6.12 -12.16 -33.73
C GLU A 389 5.19 -10.95 -33.59
N PHE A 390 4.97 -10.50 -32.36
CA PHE A 390 4.27 -9.26 -32.02
C PHE A 390 5.19 -8.33 -31.22
N PHE A 391 5.02 -7.01 -31.40
CA PHE A 391 5.68 -5.99 -30.60
C PHE A 391 4.66 -4.97 -30.11
N ILE A 392 4.67 -4.74 -28.81
CA ILE A 392 3.85 -3.72 -28.17
C ILE A 392 4.80 -2.68 -27.60
N ALA A 393 4.74 -1.49 -28.17
CA ALA A 393 5.53 -0.36 -27.71
C ALA A 393 5.03 0.08 -26.33
N GLY A 394 5.96 0.23 -25.39
CA GLY A 394 5.71 0.81 -24.07
C GLY A 394 5.45 2.33 -24.11
N THR A 395 5.39 2.93 -25.29
CA THR A 395 5.19 4.38 -25.46
C THR A 395 3.79 4.82 -25.02
N GLY A 396 3.75 5.92 -24.26
CA GLY A 396 2.52 6.53 -23.75
C GLY A 396 2.43 6.57 -22.22
N GLU A 397 1.30 7.08 -21.74
CA GLU A 397 0.99 7.23 -20.30
C GLU A 397 0.15 6.07 -19.73
N ASP A 398 -0.45 5.27 -20.62
CA ASP A 398 -1.29 4.13 -20.24
C ASP A 398 -0.46 2.96 -19.70
N TYR A 399 -1.01 2.31 -18.70
CA TYR A 399 -0.49 1.07 -18.14
C TYR A 399 -1.02 -0.09 -18.97
N ILE A 400 -0.25 -1.15 -19.09
CA ILE A 400 -0.72 -2.36 -19.78
C ILE A 400 -1.17 -3.36 -18.73
N ASP A 401 -2.41 -3.78 -18.83
CA ASP A 401 -2.96 -4.80 -17.96
C ASP A 401 -2.25 -6.14 -18.33
N LEU A 402 -1.83 -7.06 -17.39
CA LEU A 402 -1.30 -8.45 -17.71
C LEU A 402 -2.08 -9.84 -17.79
N ASN A 403 -3.39 -10.04 -17.45
CA ASN A 403 -4.36 -11.20 -17.71
C ASN A 403 -5.82 -11.04 -18.48
N ASN A 404 -6.01 -10.44 -19.71
CA ASN A 404 -7.12 -9.78 -20.54
C ASN A 404 -6.64 -9.13 -21.94
N THR A 405 -5.61 -9.60 -22.66
CA THR A 405 -5.13 -9.18 -24.01
C THR A 405 -5.23 -10.43 -24.87
N LEU A 406 -5.43 -10.28 -26.17
CA LEU A 406 -6.11 -11.36 -26.85
C LEU A 406 -5.43 -11.79 -28.12
N LEU A 407 -4.92 -13.03 -28.14
CA LEU A 407 -4.54 -13.64 -29.40
C LEU A 407 -5.81 -13.97 -30.18
N TYR A 408 -6.03 -13.21 -31.24
CA TYR A 408 -7.04 -13.49 -32.25
C TYR A 408 -6.35 -14.16 -33.43
N THR A 409 -6.89 -15.28 -33.90
CA THR A 409 -6.41 -15.97 -35.10
C THR A 409 -7.60 -16.44 -35.93
N ARG A 410 -7.57 -16.14 -37.23
CA ARG A 410 -8.46 -16.78 -38.20
C ARG A 410 -7.72 -17.94 -38.83
N ILE A 411 -8.33 -19.13 -38.84
CA ILE A 411 -7.71 -20.37 -39.30
C ILE A 411 -8.60 -21.11 -40.30
N LYS A 412 -8.00 -21.93 -41.17
CA LYS A 412 -8.73 -22.90 -42.00
C LYS A 412 -7.96 -24.22 -42.12
N ILE A 413 -8.65 -25.33 -42.33
CA ILE A 413 -8.05 -26.63 -42.66
C ILE A 413 -8.04 -26.79 -44.18
N THR A 414 -6.97 -27.31 -44.78
CA THR A 414 -6.87 -27.67 -46.20
C THR A 414 -6.24 -29.05 -46.38
N LYS A 415 -6.32 -29.59 -47.60
CA LYS A 415 -5.49 -30.72 -48.04
C LYS A 415 -4.01 -30.31 -48.18
N PRO A 416 -3.07 -31.28 -48.33
CA PRO A 416 -1.64 -31.00 -48.50
C PRO A 416 -1.29 -30.10 -49.70
N ASP A 417 -2.12 -30.12 -50.74
CA ASP A 417 -1.98 -29.31 -51.97
C ASP A 417 -2.56 -27.88 -51.82
N GLY A 418 -3.05 -27.52 -50.63
CA GLY A 418 -3.70 -26.23 -50.36
C GLY A 418 -5.16 -26.15 -50.81
N SER A 419 -5.70 -27.18 -51.47
CA SER A 419 -7.11 -27.23 -51.88
C SER A 419 -8.04 -27.42 -50.68
N ASN A 420 -9.31 -27.01 -50.86
CA ASN A 420 -10.29 -27.12 -49.79
C ASN A 420 -10.62 -28.59 -49.49
N ILE A 421 -10.91 -28.88 -48.23
CA ILE A 421 -11.46 -30.18 -47.80
C ILE A 421 -12.93 -30.27 -48.27
N PRO A 422 -13.44 -31.48 -48.60
CA PRO A 422 -14.84 -31.65 -48.95
C PRO A 422 -15.77 -31.40 -47.75
N ASP A 423 -17.06 -31.24 -48.03
CA ASP A 423 -18.11 -31.28 -47.00
C ASP A 423 -18.11 -32.67 -46.33
N GLY A 424 -18.15 -32.69 -45.00
CA GLY A 424 -18.10 -33.93 -44.21
C GLY A 424 -16.73 -34.63 -44.18
N ALA A 425 -15.63 -33.94 -44.53
CA ALA A 425 -14.28 -34.50 -44.40
C ALA A 425 -14.01 -34.98 -42.95
N PRO A 426 -13.41 -36.17 -42.76
CA PRO A 426 -13.22 -36.76 -41.42
C PRO A 426 -11.99 -36.17 -40.74
N VAL A 427 -12.00 -34.85 -40.52
CA VAL A 427 -10.94 -34.08 -39.86
C VAL A 427 -11.53 -32.97 -39.00
N GLY A 428 -10.94 -32.74 -37.83
CA GLY A 428 -11.33 -31.64 -36.95
C GLY A 428 -10.17 -31.10 -36.13
N LEU A 429 -10.37 -29.92 -35.55
CA LEU A 429 -9.44 -29.34 -34.58
C LEU A 429 -9.41 -30.18 -33.29
N ILE A 430 -8.27 -30.21 -32.63
CA ILE A 430 -8.09 -30.83 -31.31
C ILE A 430 -8.67 -29.95 -30.18
N ASN A 431 -8.66 -30.45 -28.93
CA ASN A 431 -9.07 -29.68 -27.76
C ASN A 431 -8.29 -28.35 -27.64
N TYR A 432 -8.95 -27.29 -27.15
CA TYR A 432 -8.33 -25.98 -26.87
C TYR A 432 -7.48 -25.37 -28.03
N PRO A 433 -8.00 -25.32 -29.27
CA PRO A 433 -7.16 -25.02 -30.44
C PRO A 433 -6.45 -23.66 -30.36
N GLY A 434 -7.05 -22.66 -29.72
CA GLY A 434 -6.42 -21.34 -29.52
C GLY A 434 -5.17 -21.33 -28.64
N ALA A 435 -4.92 -22.39 -27.84
CA ALA A 435 -3.64 -22.61 -27.17
C ALA A 435 -2.72 -23.54 -27.98
N CYS A 436 -3.29 -24.58 -28.61
CA CYS A 436 -2.53 -25.69 -29.19
C CYS A 436 -1.81 -25.37 -30.51
N ILE A 437 -2.20 -24.30 -31.20
CA ILE A 437 -1.55 -23.87 -32.46
C ILE A 437 -0.07 -23.51 -32.27
N PHE A 438 0.38 -23.23 -31.04
CA PHE A 438 1.75 -22.79 -30.75
C PHE A 438 2.44 -23.71 -29.73
N SER A 439 3.65 -24.16 -30.08
CA SER A 439 4.45 -25.12 -29.30
C SER A 439 5.27 -24.45 -28.20
N GLN A 440 5.69 -23.22 -28.47
CA GLN A 440 6.52 -22.42 -27.60
C GLN A 440 6.10 -20.97 -27.76
N VAL A 441 5.71 -20.34 -26.65
CA VAL A 441 5.45 -18.90 -26.60
C VAL A 441 6.61 -18.28 -25.82
N ASP A 442 7.61 -17.78 -26.56
CA ASP A 442 8.71 -17.01 -25.99
C ASP A 442 8.19 -15.61 -25.65
N VAL A 443 7.84 -15.47 -24.39
CA VAL A 443 7.31 -14.23 -23.82
C VAL A 443 8.45 -13.41 -23.20
N SER A 444 8.86 -12.36 -23.91
CA SER A 444 9.49 -11.19 -23.29
C SER A 444 8.42 -10.23 -22.76
N LEU A 445 7.82 -10.67 -21.66
CA LEU A 445 7.21 -9.90 -20.57
C LEU A 445 6.47 -8.59 -20.97
N GLY A 446 5.35 -8.66 -21.70
CA GLY A 446 4.65 -9.84 -22.24
C GLY A 446 3.12 -9.76 -22.05
N ASP A 447 2.37 -9.42 -23.11
CA ASP A 447 1.00 -8.86 -23.00
C ASP A 447 -0.23 -9.80 -23.07
N ARG A 448 -0.77 -10.19 -21.89
CA ARG A 448 -2.19 -10.38 -21.42
C ARG A 448 -3.16 -11.39 -22.18
N LEU A 449 -4.31 -11.79 -21.54
CA LEU A 449 -5.37 -12.90 -21.76
C LEU A 449 -6.92 -12.69 -22.20
N ILE A 450 -7.88 -13.57 -21.79
CA ILE A 450 -9.30 -13.83 -22.27
C ILE A 450 -9.30 -14.72 -23.56
N THR A 451 -10.34 -15.42 -24.07
CA THR A 451 -11.02 -16.67 -23.59
C THR A 451 -11.48 -17.54 -24.81
N GLN A 452 -11.06 -18.81 -24.89
CA GLN A 452 -11.24 -19.78 -26.01
C GLN A 452 -12.65 -20.43 -26.13
N SER A 453 -12.94 -21.05 -27.28
CA SER A 453 -14.07 -21.96 -27.52
C SER A 453 -13.89 -23.34 -26.83
N SER A 454 -14.40 -23.47 -25.60
CA SER A 454 -14.19 -24.65 -24.75
C SER A 454 -15.18 -25.82 -25.01
N SER A 455 -15.19 -26.37 -26.22
CA SER A 455 -15.82 -27.69 -26.45
C SER A 455 -14.81 -28.79 -26.13
N THR A 456 -14.89 -29.34 -24.92
CA THR A 456 -14.12 -30.50 -24.46
C THR A 456 -14.57 -31.78 -25.17
N ASP A 457 -13.65 -32.69 -25.43
CA ASP A 457 -13.95 -34.03 -25.96
C ASP A 457 -14.70 -34.90 -24.95
N THR A 458 -15.48 -35.85 -25.49
CA THR A 458 -16.27 -36.80 -24.70
C THR A 458 -15.32 -37.73 -23.94
N PRO A 459 -15.46 -37.89 -22.60
CA PRO A 459 -14.70 -38.89 -21.85
C PRO A 459 -14.84 -40.30 -22.43
N SER A 460 -13.81 -41.13 -22.26
CA SER A 460 -13.58 -42.44 -22.88
C SER A 460 -13.40 -42.44 -24.40
N HIS A 461 -13.87 -41.42 -25.11
CA HIS A 461 -13.88 -41.35 -26.58
C HIS A 461 -12.97 -40.24 -27.11
N MET A 462 -12.02 -39.77 -26.30
CA MET A 462 -11.14 -38.64 -26.65
C MET A 462 -10.17 -38.94 -27.79
N ASP A 463 -9.81 -40.21 -28.00
CA ASP A 463 -9.03 -40.67 -29.17
C ASP A 463 -9.93 -41.12 -30.33
N ALA A 464 -11.26 -41.03 -30.23
CA ALA A 464 -12.12 -41.33 -31.37
C ALA A 464 -11.97 -40.22 -32.42
N THR A 465 -11.46 -40.63 -33.58
CA THR A 465 -10.97 -39.84 -34.70
C THR A 465 -12.06 -39.40 -35.66
N ASP A 466 -13.10 -40.22 -35.85
CA ASP A 466 -14.26 -39.89 -36.66
C ASP A 466 -15.06 -38.72 -36.02
N PRO A 467 -15.19 -37.56 -36.69
CA PRO A 467 -16.02 -36.48 -36.21
C PRO A 467 -17.53 -36.82 -36.16
N ALA A 468 -18.00 -37.79 -36.95
CA ALA A 468 -19.37 -38.31 -36.85
C ALA A 468 -19.56 -39.29 -35.68
N GLY A 469 -18.46 -39.83 -35.12
CA GLY A 469 -18.44 -40.81 -34.04
C GLY A 469 -18.77 -40.24 -32.66
N GLU A 470 -18.44 -40.99 -31.61
CA GLU A 470 -18.87 -40.73 -30.22
C GLU A 470 -18.21 -39.49 -29.57
N ASN A 471 -17.15 -38.95 -30.18
CA ASN A 471 -16.49 -37.73 -29.72
C ASN A 471 -17.27 -36.47 -30.10
N THR A 472 -18.27 -36.13 -29.29
CA THR A 472 -19.14 -34.95 -29.47
C THR A 472 -18.39 -33.61 -29.41
N GLY A 473 -17.22 -33.55 -28.78
CA GLY A 473 -16.34 -32.39 -28.79
C GLY A 473 -15.71 -32.19 -30.16
N LEU A 474 -15.06 -33.22 -30.68
CA LEU A 474 -14.51 -33.25 -32.04
C LEU A 474 -15.58 -32.96 -33.10
N ARG A 475 -16.77 -33.58 -33.00
CA ARG A 475 -17.92 -33.31 -33.89
C ARG A 475 -18.24 -31.81 -33.99
N LYS A 476 -18.34 -31.12 -32.86
CA LYS A 476 -18.61 -29.67 -32.80
C LYS A 476 -17.47 -28.87 -33.44
N ARG A 477 -16.21 -29.25 -33.20
CA ARG A 477 -15.05 -28.52 -33.72
C ARG A 477 -14.85 -28.72 -35.22
N ALA A 478 -15.06 -29.94 -35.73
CA ALA A 478 -15.04 -30.26 -37.15
C ALA A 478 -16.13 -29.49 -37.92
N ALA A 479 -17.34 -29.37 -37.36
CA ALA A 479 -18.43 -28.61 -37.96
C ALA A 479 -18.09 -27.13 -38.23
N PHE A 480 -17.24 -26.49 -37.39
CA PHE A 480 -16.79 -25.13 -37.64
C PHE A 480 -15.83 -25.02 -38.84
N THR A 481 -14.92 -25.98 -39.00
CA THR A 481 -13.88 -26.00 -40.05
C THR A 481 -14.29 -26.70 -41.35
N ASN A 482 -15.49 -27.29 -41.38
CA ASN A 482 -16.02 -28.07 -42.48
C ASN A 482 -15.98 -27.30 -43.82
N ALA A 483 -15.78 -28.00 -44.95
CA ALA A 483 -15.60 -27.42 -46.29
C ALA A 483 -14.52 -26.32 -46.38
N SER A 484 -13.51 -26.35 -45.50
CA SER A 484 -12.46 -25.34 -45.34
C SER A 484 -12.95 -23.95 -44.91
N ASN A 485 -14.09 -23.89 -44.21
CA ASN A 485 -14.58 -22.67 -43.59
C ASN A 485 -13.52 -22.03 -42.68
N VAL A 486 -13.42 -20.70 -42.75
CA VAL A 486 -12.51 -19.93 -41.89
C VAL A 486 -13.14 -19.79 -40.52
N VAL A 487 -12.45 -20.29 -39.50
CA VAL A 487 -12.87 -20.22 -38.10
C VAL A 487 -12.08 -19.14 -37.39
N GLU A 488 -12.78 -18.30 -36.64
CA GLU A 488 -12.17 -17.28 -35.81
C GLU A 488 -12.00 -17.81 -34.38
N LEU A 489 -10.76 -17.77 -33.88
CA LEU A 489 -10.42 -18.11 -32.51
C LEU A 489 -9.92 -16.86 -31.80
N LEU A 490 -10.39 -16.68 -30.56
CA LEU A 490 -10.01 -15.58 -29.68
C LEU A 490 -9.55 -16.24 -28.38
N ALA A 491 -8.29 -16.04 -27.98
CA ALA A 491 -7.63 -16.99 -27.07
C ALA A 491 -6.68 -16.38 -26.02
N PRO A 492 -6.71 -16.94 -24.79
CA PRO A 492 -5.71 -16.77 -23.77
C PRO A 492 -4.33 -17.18 -24.28
N ILE A 493 -3.33 -16.34 -24.08
CA ILE A 493 -1.94 -16.75 -24.19
C ILE A 493 -1.51 -17.33 -22.84
N HIS A 494 -1.29 -18.64 -22.80
CA HIS A 494 -0.95 -19.37 -21.57
C HIS A 494 0.57 -19.27 -21.30
N SER A 495 0.98 -18.20 -20.61
CA SER A 495 2.36 -17.97 -20.15
C SER A 495 2.37 -17.34 -18.76
N ASP A 496 3.38 -17.63 -17.93
CA ASP A 496 3.43 -17.28 -16.50
C ASP A 496 3.07 -15.82 -16.19
N ILE A 497 3.63 -14.88 -16.96
CA ILE A 497 3.37 -13.45 -16.76
C ILE A 497 1.96 -13.05 -17.20
N PHE A 498 1.35 -13.78 -18.14
CA PHE A 498 0.00 -13.53 -18.64
C PHE A 498 -1.10 -13.84 -17.61
N PHE A 499 -0.73 -14.35 -16.43
CA PHE A 499 -1.62 -14.53 -15.28
C PHE A 499 -1.44 -13.44 -14.21
N GLN A 500 -0.55 -12.47 -14.42
CA GLN A 500 -0.34 -11.34 -13.52
C GLN A 500 -1.58 -10.43 -13.47
N GLU A 501 -2.14 -10.27 -12.26
CA GLU A 501 -3.31 -9.40 -12.04
C GLU A 501 -2.95 -7.90 -11.97
N LYS A 502 -1.70 -7.56 -11.63
CA LYS A 502 -1.25 -6.16 -11.55
C LYS A 502 -1.03 -5.54 -12.93
N LEU A 503 -1.44 -4.28 -13.06
CA LEU A 503 -1.11 -3.44 -14.21
C LEU A 503 0.42 -3.21 -14.32
N MET A 504 0.99 -3.50 -15.47
CA MET A 504 2.37 -3.15 -15.81
C MET A 504 2.51 -1.65 -16.01
N LEU A 505 3.64 -1.14 -15.52
CA LEU A 505 4.04 0.25 -15.73
C LEU A 505 4.22 0.54 -17.23
N ASN A 506 3.78 1.73 -17.63
CA ASN A 506 4.08 2.32 -18.93
C ASN A 506 5.61 2.42 -19.17
N GLY A 507 6.07 2.52 -20.41
CA GLY A 507 7.49 2.66 -20.75
C GLY A 507 8.28 1.33 -20.71
N ILE A 508 7.61 0.20 -20.91
CA ILE A 508 8.21 -1.13 -21.04
C ILE A 508 7.80 -1.69 -22.39
N ASP A 509 8.79 -1.97 -23.23
CA ASP A 509 8.57 -2.59 -24.54
C ASP A 509 8.42 -4.10 -24.40
N ILE A 510 7.48 -4.65 -25.16
CA ILE A 510 7.02 -6.03 -25.02
C ILE A 510 7.15 -6.72 -26.35
N LYS A 511 7.87 -7.84 -26.38
CA LYS A 511 7.98 -8.71 -27.56
C LYS A 511 7.44 -10.10 -27.22
N ILE A 512 6.55 -10.61 -28.07
CA ILE A 512 6.01 -11.95 -27.99
C ILE A 512 6.40 -12.68 -29.27
N ARG A 513 7.00 -13.86 -29.14
CA ARG A 513 7.30 -14.75 -30.27
C ARG A 513 6.62 -16.09 -30.05
N MET A 514 5.82 -16.52 -31.02
CA MET A 514 5.09 -17.78 -30.95
C MET A 514 5.59 -18.74 -32.04
N THR A 515 6.18 -19.85 -31.63
CA THR A 515 6.56 -20.94 -32.53
C THR A 515 5.34 -21.81 -32.79
N ARG A 516 5.02 -22.07 -34.06
CA ARG A 516 3.87 -22.90 -34.45
C ARG A 516 4.10 -24.37 -34.07
N VAL A 517 3.03 -25.08 -33.74
CA VAL A 517 2.99 -26.54 -33.56
C VAL A 517 2.87 -27.22 -34.94
N LYS A 518 3.31 -28.48 -35.06
CA LYS A 518 3.02 -29.31 -36.24
C LYS A 518 1.52 -29.55 -36.43
N ASP A 519 1.04 -29.57 -37.68
CA ASP A 519 -0.39 -29.81 -38.00
C ASP A 519 -0.93 -31.11 -37.37
N GLU A 520 -0.09 -32.15 -37.34
CA GLU A 520 -0.34 -33.48 -36.75
C GLU A 520 -0.83 -33.44 -35.29
N PHE A 521 -0.42 -32.44 -34.51
CA PHE A 521 -0.81 -32.25 -33.10
C PHE A 521 -2.05 -31.34 -32.96
N CYS A 522 -2.33 -30.48 -33.95
CA CYS A 522 -3.49 -29.57 -33.93
C CYS A 522 -4.78 -30.22 -34.42
N LEU A 523 -4.67 -31.33 -35.16
CA LEU A 523 -5.74 -31.93 -35.94
C LEU A 523 -5.89 -33.41 -35.58
N MET A 524 -7.15 -33.87 -35.54
CA MET A 524 -7.49 -35.29 -35.52
C MET A 524 -8.14 -35.67 -36.84
N ARG A 525 -7.84 -36.85 -37.39
CA ARG A 525 -8.44 -37.37 -38.64
C ARG A 525 -8.71 -38.88 -38.58
N ASP A 526 -9.67 -39.33 -39.39
CA ASP A 526 -10.02 -40.75 -39.55
C ASP A 526 -9.68 -41.34 -40.95
N ASP A 527 -9.22 -40.49 -41.89
CA ASP A 527 -8.63 -40.92 -43.16
C ASP A 527 -7.09 -40.82 -43.13
N ASP A 528 -6.39 -41.18 -44.22
CA ASP A 528 -4.92 -41.09 -44.34
C ASP A 528 -4.39 -39.75 -44.91
N VAL A 529 -5.22 -38.70 -44.99
CA VAL A 529 -4.84 -37.43 -45.61
C VAL A 529 -4.04 -36.55 -44.64
N ALA A 530 -2.84 -36.11 -45.04
CA ALA A 530 -1.99 -35.22 -44.24
C ALA A 530 -2.49 -33.76 -44.19
N TYR A 531 -3.70 -33.54 -43.65
CA TYR A 531 -4.35 -32.24 -43.58
C TYR A 531 -3.48 -31.17 -42.94
N LYS A 532 -3.59 -29.95 -43.48
CA LYS A 532 -2.87 -28.76 -43.08
C LYS A 532 -3.79 -27.78 -42.37
N LEU A 533 -3.37 -27.31 -41.21
CA LEU A 533 -3.93 -26.12 -40.62
C LEU A 533 -3.29 -24.91 -41.32
N ASN A 534 -4.02 -23.80 -41.48
CA ASN A 534 -3.49 -22.58 -42.06
C ASN A 534 -3.97 -21.40 -41.21
N ILE A 535 -3.06 -20.50 -40.83
CA ILE A 535 -3.42 -19.25 -40.16
C ILE A 535 -3.62 -18.20 -41.26
N VAL A 536 -4.86 -17.79 -41.48
CA VAL A 536 -5.27 -16.81 -42.50
C VAL A 536 -4.92 -15.38 -42.06
N SER A 537 -5.08 -15.08 -40.77
CA SER A 537 -4.60 -13.85 -40.14
C SER A 537 -4.48 -14.04 -38.64
N ALA A 538 -3.67 -13.20 -37.98
CA ALA A 538 -3.56 -13.15 -36.54
C ALA A 538 -3.41 -11.69 -36.08
N SER A 539 -3.91 -11.38 -34.90
CA SER A 539 -3.81 -10.07 -34.24
C SER A 539 -3.74 -10.24 -32.72
N LEU A 540 -3.18 -9.27 -32.02
CA LEU A 540 -3.11 -9.24 -30.56
C LEU A 540 -3.88 -8.03 -30.01
N PHE A 541 -5.01 -8.26 -29.34
CA PHE A 541 -5.87 -7.19 -28.79
C PHE A 541 -5.44 -6.77 -27.38
N VAL A 542 -4.61 -5.74 -27.27
CA VAL A 542 -3.98 -5.29 -26.02
C VAL A 542 -4.88 -4.42 -25.15
N LYS A 543 -5.09 -4.77 -23.87
CA LYS A 543 -5.83 -3.92 -22.94
C LYS A 543 -4.95 -2.87 -22.26
N LYS A 544 -5.09 -1.62 -22.70
CA LYS A 544 -4.47 -0.42 -22.11
C LYS A 544 -5.38 0.23 -21.07
N VAL A 545 -4.78 0.76 -20.01
CA VAL A 545 -5.47 1.31 -18.83
C VAL A 545 -4.92 2.69 -18.47
N SER A 546 -5.76 3.71 -18.58
CA SER A 546 -5.44 5.08 -18.19
C SER A 546 -5.59 5.23 -16.69
N VAL A 547 -4.48 5.51 -16.01
CA VAL A 547 -4.38 5.64 -14.55
C VAL A 547 -4.24 7.11 -14.17
N SER A 548 -4.90 7.55 -13.10
CA SER A 548 -4.98 8.97 -12.77
C SER A 548 -3.62 9.64 -12.49
N PRO A 549 -3.43 10.92 -12.82
CA PRO A 549 -2.13 11.59 -12.72
C PRO A 549 -1.49 11.54 -11.33
N GLY A 550 -2.31 11.62 -10.27
CA GLY A 550 -1.84 11.50 -8.88
C GLY A 550 -1.23 10.14 -8.56
N VAL A 551 -1.80 9.06 -9.09
CA VAL A 551 -1.27 7.70 -8.93
C VAL A 551 -0.03 7.48 -9.79
N ARG A 552 -0.02 7.99 -11.04
CA ARG A 552 1.19 7.92 -11.89
C ARG A 552 2.38 8.66 -11.24
N LEU A 553 2.15 9.86 -10.70
CA LEU A 553 3.16 10.63 -9.95
C LEU A 553 3.61 9.89 -8.67
N GLY A 554 2.66 9.28 -7.94
CA GLY A 554 2.96 8.45 -6.78
C GLY A 554 3.85 7.26 -7.11
N HIS A 555 3.57 6.53 -8.19
CA HIS A 555 4.40 5.44 -8.68
C HIS A 555 5.79 5.92 -9.12
N ALA A 556 5.88 7.02 -9.88
CA ALA A 556 7.16 7.61 -10.29
C ALA A 556 8.02 8.01 -9.07
N GLN A 557 7.42 8.62 -8.05
CA GLN A 557 8.10 8.99 -6.82
C GLN A 557 8.52 7.77 -5.98
N ALA A 558 7.70 6.71 -5.94
CA ALA A 558 8.04 5.46 -5.26
C ALA A 558 9.23 4.75 -5.93
N LEU A 559 9.26 4.75 -7.26
CA LEU A 559 10.32 4.14 -8.08
C LEU A 559 11.71 4.72 -7.82
N LEU A 560 11.82 5.99 -7.40
CA LEU A 560 13.08 6.59 -6.95
C LEU A 560 13.67 5.93 -5.68
N SER A 561 12.91 5.08 -4.98
CA SER A 561 13.28 4.47 -3.70
C SER A 561 13.14 2.94 -3.63
N THR A 562 12.31 2.34 -4.49
CA THR A 562 12.11 0.89 -4.59
C THR A 562 11.70 0.50 -6.00
N THR A 563 12.01 -0.71 -6.42
CA THR A 563 11.43 -1.34 -7.61
C THR A 563 9.92 -1.56 -7.45
N ALA A 564 9.19 -1.55 -8.57
CA ALA A 564 7.85 -2.12 -8.66
C ALA A 564 7.92 -3.64 -8.73
N LYS A 565 6.91 -4.35 -8.20
CA LYS A 565 7.01 -5.78 -7.85
C LYS A 565 5.82 -6.59 -8.33
N TYR A 566 6.09 -7.56 -9.20
CA TYR A 566 5.12 -8.38 -9.92
C TYR A 566 5.35 -9.85 -9.56
N PRO A 567 4.66 -10.37 -8.52
CA PRO A 567 4.76 -11.78 -8.13
C PRO A 567 4.05 -12.63 -9.18
N ILE A 568 4.72 -13.64 -9.72
CA ILE A 568 4.18 -14.54 -10.73
C ILE A 568 4.33 -15.99 -10.30
N ASP A 569 3.42 -16.82 -10.79
CA ASP A 569 3.49 -18.26 -10.68
C ASP A 569 4.30 -18.78 -11.87
N ARG A 570 5.58 -19.07 -11.63
CA ARG A 570 6.47 -19.60 -12.66
C ARG A 570 6.20 -21.08 -12.87
N VAL A 571 5.98 -21.49 -14.11
CA VAL A 571 5.73 -22.88 -14.49
C VAL A 571 7.02 -23.54 -14.97
N CYS A 572 7.24 -24.77 -14.54
CA CYS A 572 8.29 -25.65 -15.06
C CYS A 572 7.65 -26.98 -15.44
N LEU A 573 7.68 -27.28 -16.74
CA LEU A 573 7.30 -28.59 -17.28
C LEU A 573 8.52 -29.51 -17.31
N LYS A 574 8.39 -30.72 -16.76
CA LYS A 574 9.32 -31.84 -16.98
C LYS A 574 8.56 -33.02 -17.57
N ASN A 575 9.14 -33.63 -18.60
CA ASN A 575 8.54 -34.74 -19.33
C ASN A 575 9.38 -35.99 -19.07
N ILE A 576 8.75 -37.08 -18.67
CA ILE A 576 9.43 -38.32 -18.26
C ILE A 576 8.82 -39.48 -19.04
N SER A 577 9.60 -40.13 -19.90
CA SER A 577 9.11 -41.32 -20.60
C SER A 577 9.28 -42.56 -19.72
N ILE A 578 8.21 -43.34 -19.58
CA ILE A 578 8.22 -44.66 -18.92
C ILE A 578 8.00 -45.71 -20.02
N PRO A 579 8.93 -46.68 -20.21
CA PRO A 579 8.84 -47.64 -21.29
C PRO A 579 7.76 -48.70 -21.05
N ALA A 580 7.26 -49.29 -22.13
CA ALA A 580 6.41 -50.48 -22.10
C ALA A 580 7.05 -51.61 -21.26
N GLY A 581 6.22 -52.45 -20.65
CA GLY A 581 6.63 -53.50 -19.70
C GLY A 581 6.88 -53.00 -18.27
N SER A 582 7.02 -51.69 -18.05
CA SER A 582 7.24 -51.14 -16.71
C SER A 582 6.01 -51.33 -15.80
N ARG A 583 6.24 -51.79 -14.57
CA ARG A 583 5.26 -51.76 -13.46
C ARG A 583 5.56 -50.71 -12.40
N VAL A 584 6.80 -50.23 -12.31
CA VAL A 584 7.26 -49.26 -11.31
C VAL A 584 8.15 -48.23 -12.01
N SER A 585 7.97 -46.95 -11.66
CA SER A 585 8.84 -45.86 -12.07
C SER A 585 9.21 -45.04 -10.84
N ASN A 586 10.52 -44.91 -10.59
CA ASN A 586 11.09 -44.07 -9.54
C ASN A 586 11.92 -42.98 -10.20
N GLN A 587 11.62 -41.74 -9.86
CA GLN A 587 12.26 -40.55 -10.40
C GLN A 587 12.94 -39.83 -9.24
N GLU A 588 14.18 -40.24 -8.95
CA GLU A 588 15.06 -39.58 -7.99
C GLU A 588 15.40 -38.17 -8.48
N ASN A 589 15.49 -37.21 -7.57
CA ASN A 589 15.85 -35.81 -7.89
C ASN A 589 14.94 -35.17 -8.95
N LEU A 590 13.64 -35.52 -8.95
CA LEU A 590 12.63 -34.90 -9.80
C LEU A 590 12.66 -33.37 -9.69
N PHE A 591 12.86 -32.85 -8.47
CA PHE A 591 13.30 -31.48 -8.24
C PHE A 591 14.41 -31.45 -7.19
N LEU A 592 15.48 -30.69 -7.46
CA LEU A 592 16.64 -30.54 -6.59
C LEU A 592 16.97 -29.06 -6.47
N GLY A 593 17.23 -28.58 -5.24
CA GLY A 593 17.40 -27.16 -4.97
C GLY A 593 16.06 -26.52 -4.62
N THR A 594 15.74 -25.38 -5.25
CA THR A 594 14.46 -24.68 -5.05
C THR A 594 13.28 -25.63 -5.29
N LEU A 595 12.33 -25.68 -4.33
CA LEU A 595 11.17 -26.56 -4.39
C LEU A 595 9.91 -25.85 -4.91
N PRO A 596 9.07 -26.51 -5.73
CA PRO A 596 7.79 -25.97 -6.16
C PRO A 596 6.79 -25.88 -5.02
N LYS A 597 5.83 -24.95 -5.14
CA LYS A 597 4.67 -24.83 -4.23
C LYS A 597 3.54 -25.80 -4.58
N SER A 598 3.46 -26.23 -5.84
CA SER A 598 2.47 -27.20 -6.32
C SER A 598 3.04 -28.01 -7.47
N VAL A 599 2.66 -29.29 -7.56
CA VAL A 599 3.01 -30.19 -8.66
C VAL A 599 1.75 -30.88 -9.16
N ILE A 600 1.50 -30.82 -10.46
CA ILE A 600 0.43 -31.55 -11.13
C ILE A 600 1.07 -32.59 -12.05
N LEU A 601 0.63 -33.85 -11.94
CA LEU A 601 1.08 -34.99 -12.73
C LEU A 601 -0.05 -35.45 -13.64
N THR A 602 0.28 -35.67 -14.90
CA THR A 602 -0.60 -36.31 -15.87
C THR A 602 0.19 -37.25 -16.78
N MET A 603 -0.49 -38.16 -17.48
CA MET A 603 0.12 -39.18 -18.31
C MET A 603 -0.60 -39.29 -19.65
N THR A 604 0.15 -39.42 -20.73
CA THR A 604 -0.37 -39.68 -22.08
C THR A 604 0.54 -40.64 -22.84
N GLU A 605 0.07 -41.17 -23.97
CA GLU A 605 0.88 -42.05 -24.83
C GLU A 605 2.04 -41.26 -25.46
N ASN A 606 3.21 -41.89 -25.69
CA ASN A 606 4.32 -41.19 -26.34
C ASN A 606 3.95 -40.64 -27.73
N SER A 607 3.16 -41.39 -28.51
CA SER A 607 2.63 -41.00 -29.82
C SER A 607 1.70 -39.79 -29.72
N ALA A 608 0.76 -39.81 -28.76
CA ALA A 608 -0.12 -38.69 -28.46
C ALA A 608 0.67 -37.43 -28.10
N PHE A 609 1.65 -37.54 -27.19
CA PHE A 609 2.52 -36.42 -26.82
C PHE A 609 3.31 -35.84 -28.01
N SER A 610 3.78 -36.69 -28.94
CA SER A 610 4.44 -36.23 -30.17
C SER A 610 3.49 -35.63 -31.23
N GLY A 611 2.17 -35.77 -31.04
CA GLY A 611 1.14 -35.29 -31.96
C GLY A 611 0.87 -36.24 -33.12
N ALA A 612 0.44 -37.47 -32.84
CA ALA A 612 -0.06 -38.38 -33.88
C ALA A 612 -1.52 -38.06 -34.20
N TYR A 613 -1.88 -38.03 -35.49
CA TYR A 613 -3.22 -37.69 -36.00
C TYR A 613 -4.36 -38.58 -35.45
N ASP A 614 -4.04 -39.82 -35.04
CA ASP A 614 -4.96 -40.81 -34.48
C ASP A 614 -5.08 -40.74 -32.95
N LYS A 615 -4.48 -39.72 -32.32
CA LYS A 615 -4.33 -39.61 -30.87
C LYS A 615 -4.55 -38.19 -30.37
N ASN A 616 -5.06 -38.09 -29.14
CA ASN A 616 -5.30 -36.82 -28.49
C ASN A 616 -4.23 -36.55 -27.41
N PRO A 617 -3.37 -35.53 -27.54
CA PRO A 617 -2.37 -35.19 -26.53
C PRO A 617 -3.01 -34.78 -25.19
N PHE A 618 -4.29 -34.41 -25.19
CA PHE A 618 -5.07 -34.08 -24.00
C PHE A 618 -5.86 -35.26 -23.43
N ALA A 619 -5.81 -36.46 -24.05
CA ALA A 619 -6.33 -37.69 -23.44
C ALA A 619 -5.37 -38.15 -22.32
N PHE A 620 -5.59 -37.58 -21.15
CA PHE A 620 -4.86 -37.83 -19.92
C PHE A 620 -5.37 -39.10 -19.25
N LYS A 621 -4.77 -40.23 -19.63
CA LYS A 621 -5.16 -41.57 -19.18
C LYS A 621 -4.49 -41.93 -17.86
N HIS A 622 -5.22 -42.64 -17.01
CA HIS A 622 -4.72 -43.12 -15.71
C HIS A 622 -3.81 -44.36 -15.79
N PHE A 623 -3.76 -45.07 -16.92
CA PHE A 623 -2.93 -46.28 -17.18
C PHE A 623 -2.98 -47.37 -16.08
N ASN A 624 -4.10 -47.48 -15.36
CA ASN A 624 -4.27 -48.37 -14.20
C ASN A 624 -3.16 -48.22 -13.13
N LEU A 625 -2.80 -46.96 -12.84
CA LEU A 625 -1.92 -46.56 -11.75
C LEU A 625 -2.46 -47.05 -10.40
N GLU A 626 -1.64 -47.78 -9.65
CA GLU A 626 -2.00 -48.41 -8.37
C GLU A 626 -1.46 -47.64 -7.16
N PHE A 627 -0.33 -46.95 -7.34
CA PHE A 627 0.35 -46.20 -6.30
C PHE A 627 0.97 -44.94 -6.89
N LEU A 628 0.79 -43.80 -6.21
CA LEU A 628 1.46 -42.56 -6.57
C LEU A 628 1.78 -41.73 -5.31
N ALA A 629 3.05 -41.33 -5.16
CA ALA A 629 3.50 -40.47 -4.08
C ALA A 629 4.68 -39.60 -4.52
N LEU A 630 4.79 -38.43 -3.89
CA LEU A 630 6.02 -37.65 -3.85
C LEU A 630 6.72 -37.90 -2.52
N TYR A 631 8.05 -37.88 -2.51
CA TYR A 631 8.85 -37.86 -1.29
C TYR A 631 9.66 -36.59 -1.26
N ARG A 632 9.39 -35.74 -0.27
CA ARG A 632 10.11 -34.49 -0.02
C ARG A 632 11.12 -34.74 1.10
N ASP A 633 12.41 -34.69 0.78
CA ASP A 633 13.49 -34.90 1.77
C ASP A 633 13.31 -36.22 2.56
N GLY A 634 12.78 -37.26 1.90
CA GLY A 634 12.42 -38.56 2.49
C GLY A 634 11.01 -38.67 3.09
N ILE A 635 10.31 -37.57 3.30
CA ILE A 635 8.94 -37.54 3.86
C ILE A 635 7.91 -37.69 2.73
N GLN A 636 7.04 -38.70 2.83
CA GLN A 636 6.01 -38.98 1.84
C GLN A 636 4.86 -37.95 1.85
N ILE A 637 4.45 -37.50 0.66
CA ILE A 637 3.35 -36.56 0.40
C ILE A 637 2.47 -37.13 -0.74
N PRO A 638 1.15 -37.28 -0.55
CA PRO A 638 0.41 -37.16 0.71
C PRO A 638 0.81 -38.24 1.74
N SER A 639 0.49 -38.01 3.02
CA SER A 639 0.83 -38.92 4.13
C SER A 639 0.26 -40.34 3.97
N LYS A 640 -0.96 -40.46 3.44
CA LYS A 640 -1.46 -41.71 2.84
C LYS A 640 -1.32 -41.57 1.31
N PRO A 641 -0.49 -42.40 0.64
CA PRO A 641 -0.18 -42.24 -0.77
C PRO A 641 -1.44 -42.39 -1.62
N PHE A 642 -1.44 -41.88 -2.85
CA PHE A 642 -2.54 -42.14 -3.77
C PHE A 642 -2.57 -43.62 -4.13
N GLN A 643 -3.76 -44.21 -4.03
CA GLN A 643 -4.03 -45.63 -4.28
C GLN A 643 -5.40 -45.75 -4.94
N PRO A 644 -5.57 -45.17 -6.15
CA PRO A 644 -6.85 -45.14 -6.83
C PRO A 644 -7.24 -46.54 -7.33
N GLU A 645 -8.55 -46.78 -7.42
CA GLU A 645 -9.11 -47.93 -8.10
C GLU A 645 -10.22 -47.47 -9.03
N TYR A 646 -10.05 -47.76 -10.32
CA TYR A 646 -10.90 -47.22 -11.39
C TYR A 646 -12.11 -48.11 -11.67
N GLU A 647 -11.92 -49.44 -11.68
CA GLU A 647 -12.95 -50.44 -11.97
C GLU A 647 -14.15 -50.32 -11.02
N ASN A 648 -13.90 -50.06 -9.72
CA ASN A 648 -14.94 -49.86 -8.70
C ASN A 648 -15.21 -48.37 -8.40
N GLY A 649 -14.75 -47.44 -9.25
CA GLY A 649 -14.99 -45.99 -9.13
C GLY A 649 -14.42 -45.33 -7.86
N SER A 650 -13.48 -45.97 -7.16
CA SER A 650 -13.01 -45.57 -5.82
C SER A 650 -11.88 -44.53 -5.81
N ALA A 651 -11.42 -44.05 -6.97
CA ALA A 651 -10.47 -42.93 -7.11
C ALA A 651 -11.02 -41.54 -6.68
N VAL A 652 -12.08 -41.51 -5.86
CA VAL A 652 -12.78 -40.30 -5.41
C VAL A 652 -11.88 -39.37 -4.61
N ARG A 653 -11.01 -39.93 -3.75
CA ARG A 653 -10.08 -39.14 -2.93
C ARG A 653 -9.05 -38.43 -3.81
N ASP A 654 -8.58 -39.10 -4.84
CA ASP A 654 -7.54 -38.64 -5.75
C ASP A 654 -8.11 -37.51 -6.65
N PHE A 655 -9.35 -37.66 -7.14
CA PHE A 655 -10.12 -36.58 -7.76
C PHE A 655 -10.37 -35.40 -6.79
N TYR A 656 -10.77 -35.67 -5.54
CA TYR A 656 -11.04 -34.61 -4.57
C TYR A 656 -9.78 -33.79 -4.22
N GLN A 657 -8.61 -34.41 -4.28
CA GLN A 657 -7.33 -33.74 -4.08
C GLN A 657 -6.98 -32.78 -5.23
N LEU A 658 -7.42 -33.04 -6.46
CA LEU A 658 -7.39 -32.04 -7.55
C LEU A 658 -8.24 -30.80 -7.23
N VAL A 659 -9.42 -30.98 -6.63
CA VAL A 659 -10.31 -29.87 -6.21
C VAL A 659 -9.74 -29.09 -5.01
N LEU A 660 -9.04 -29.77 -4.09
CA LEU A 660 -8.33 -29.14 -2.98
C LEU A 660 -7.11 -28.35 -3.45
N ALA A 661 -6.23 -28.95 -4.24
CA ALA A 661 -4.98 -28.33 -4.70
C ALA A 661 -5.19 -27.15 -5.66
N THR A 662 -6.30 -27.11 -6.39
CA THR A 662 -6.73 -25.94 -7.19
C THR A 662 -7.32 -24.81 -6.34
N GLY A 663 -7.46 -24.99 -5.02
CA GLY A 663 -8.02 -24.02 -4.11
C GLY A 663 -9.50 -23.70 -4.36
N ARG A 664 -10.22 -24.55 -5.11
CA ARG A 664 -11.66 -24.37 -5.45
C ARG A 664 -12.62 -25.02 -4.45
N HIS A 665 -12.11 -25.88 -3.57
CA HIS A 665 -12.86 -26.48 -2.47
C HIS A 665 -13.70 -25.45 -1.68
N LEU A 666 -14.98 -25.78 -1.48
CA LEU A 666 -16.02 -24.95 -0.82
C LEU A 666 -16.27 -23.56 -1.45
N LYS A 667 -15.78 -23.29 -2.66
CA LYS A 667 -16.13 -22.09 -3.43
C LYS A 667 -17.21 -22.42 -4.45
N ASN A 668 -18.07 -21.45 -4.78
CA ASN A 668 -19.06 -21.59 -5.85
C ASN A 668 -18.41 -21.42 -7.24
N GLN A 669 -17.41 -22.27 -7.53
CA GLN A 669 -16.62 -22.27 -8.75
C GLN A 669 -16.37 -23.74 -9.17
N PRO A 670 -17.14 -24.30 -10.12
CA PRO A 670 -16.95 -25.68 -10.54
C PRO A 670 -15.57 -25.89 -11.17
N LEU A 671 -15.08 -27.12 -11.12
CA LEU A 671 -13.98 -27.58 -11.97
C LEU A 671 -14.58 -28.02 -13.30
N THR A 672 -13.91 -27.75 -14.43
CA THR A 672 -14.36 -28.21 -15.76
C THR A 672 -14.27 -29.73 -15.90
N ILE A 673 -13.34 -30.35 -15.17
CA ILE A 673 -13.20 -31.79 -15.05
C ILE A 673 -14.06 -32.23 -13.86
N ASP A 674 -15.05 -33.08 -14.12
CA ASP A 674 -15.83 -33.76 -13.10
C ASP A 674 -15.24 -35.14 -12.76
N ARG A 675 -15.92 -35.89 -11.88
CA ARG A 675 -15.44 -37.21 -11.45
C ARG A 675 -15.38 -38.21 -12.61
N GLU A 676 -16.34 -38.15 -13.55
CA GLU A 676 -16.40 -39.07 -14.68
C GLU A 676 -15.27 -38.76 -15.68
N GLY A 677 -15.12 -37.49 -16.07
CA GLY A 677 -14.01 -37.02 -16.88
C GLY A 677 -12.66 -37.39 -16.27
N PHE A 678 -12.48 -37.22 -14.95
CA PHE A 678 -11.24 -37.62 -14.26
C PHE A 678 -10.93 -39.12 -14.40
N LEU A 679 -11.93 -40.00 -14.31
CA LEU A 679 -11.74 -41.45 -14.50
C LEU A 679 -11.46 -41.80 -15.97
N ASN A 680 -12.08 -41.07 -16.89
CA ASN A 680 -12.25 -41.46 -18.29
C ASN A 680 -11.45 -40.56 -19.28
N GLY A 681 -10.29 -40.04 -18.90
CA GLY A 681 -9.36 -39.36 -19.84
C GLY A 681 -8.96 -37.92 -19.50
N TYR A 682 -9.43 -37.36 -18.37
CA TYR A 682 -8.94 -36.10 -17.81
C TYR A 682 -8.27 -36.32 -16.44
N THR A 683 -7.48 -37.39 -16.30
CA THR A 683 -6.86 -37.76 -15.02
C THR A 683 -5.66 -36.85 -14.68
N LEU A 684 -5.83 -35.96 -13.69
CA LEU A 684 -4.79 -35.05 -13.20
C LEU A 684 -4.54 -35.23 -11.69
N TYR A 685 -3.35 -35.65 -11.28
CA TYR A 685 -3.00 -35.76 -9.85
C TYR A 685 -2.30 -34.50 -9.38
N ALA A 686 -2.89 -33.77 -8.45
CA ALA A 686 -2.31 -32.54 -7.92
C ALA A 686 -1.79 -32.72 -6.48
N PHE A 687 -0.63 -32.14 -6.21
CA PHE A 687 0.06 -32.15 -4.94
C PHE A 687 0.30 -30.70 -4.50
N ASN A 688 -0.39 -30.27 -3.45
CA ASN A 688 -0.09 -29.00 -2.80
C ASN A 688 1.12 -29.19 -1.87
N LEU A 689 2.16 -28.36 -2.04
CA LEU A 689 3.40 -28.38 -1.26
C LEU A 689 3.59 -27.08 -0.44
N SER A 690 2.66 -26.14 -0.55
CA SER A 690 2.58 -24.95 0.31
C SER A 690 2.32 -25.34 1.77
N PRO A 691 2.98 -24.68 2.73
CA PRO A 691 2.90 -25.05 4.14
C PRO A 691 1.59 -24.67 4.85
N ASP A 692 0.75 -23.85 4.20
CA ASP A 692 -0.52 -23.34 4.71
C ASP A 692 -1.73 -23.80 3.86
N GLU A 693 -1.48 -24.71 2.91
CA GLU A 693 -2.46 -25.29 1.97
C GLU A 693 -3.22 -24.30 1.07
N ASP A 694 -2.91 -22.99 1.14
CA ASP A 694 -3.45 -21.96 0.27
C ASP A 694 -2.44 -21.60 -0.84
N CYS A 695 -2.78 -21.94 -2.08
CA CYS A 695 -1.97 -21.57 -3.24
C CYS A 695 -2.13 -20.09 -3.65
N SER A 696 -2.94 -19.29 -2.92
CA SER A 696 -3.39 -17.97 -3.36
C SER A 696 -2.97 -16.80 -2.44
N ASN A 697 -3.04 -15.59 -3.01
CA ASN A 697 -2.96 -14.28 -2.33
C ASN A 697 -1.63 -13.90 -1.63
N HIS A 698 -0.62 -14.77 -1.58
CA HIS A 698 0.68 -14.43 -1.01
C HIS A 698 1.82 -15.30 -1.57
N VAL A 699 3.05 -14.79 -1.47
CA VAL A 699 4.27 -15.55 -1.79
C VAL A 699 4.68 -16.35 -0.57
N SER A 700 4.86 -17.65 -0.75
CA SER A 700 5.30 -18.56 0.30
C SER A 700 6.80 -18.42 0.56
N LEU A 701 7.28 -18.94 1.70
CA LEU A 701 8.71 -19.00 1.95
C LEU A 701 9.34 -20.01 0.99
N ILE A 702 10.20 -19.54 0.07
CA ILE A 702 11.00 -20.40 -0.80
C ILE A 702 11.81 -21.37 0.07
N ARG A 703 11.67 -22.66 -0.19
CA ARG A 703 12.39 -23.74 0.49
C ARG A 703 13.25 -24.47 -0.53
N SER A 704 14.42 -24.92 -0.08
CA SER A 704 15.27 -25.83 -0.85
C SER A 704 15.16 -27.25 -0.29
N GLY A 705 15.37 -28.26 -1.13
CA GLY A 705 15.37 -29.67 -0.76
C GLY A 705 15.40 -30.58 -1.99
N ASN A 706 14.92 -31.81 -1.82
CA ASN A 706 14.78 -32.81 -2.87
C ASN A 706 13.34 -33.33 -2.93
N ILE A 707 12.79 -33.45 -4.15
CA ILE A 707 11.56 -34.21 -4.42
C ILE A 707 11.92 -35.41 -5.29
N ARG A 708 11.53 -36.60 -4.82
CA ARG A 708 11.43 -37.84 -5.60
C ARG A 708 9.97 -38.10 -5.95
N LEU A 709 9.71 -38.69 -7.12
CA LEU A 709 8.41 -39.25 -7.50
C LEU A 709 8.48 -40.78 -7.55
N GLU A 710 7.46 -41.44 -7.03
CA GLU A 710 7.22 -42.88 -7.20
C GLU A 710 5.83 -43.12 -7.79
N ALA A 711 5.78 -43.89 -8.87
CA ALA A 711 4.56 -44.36 -9.52
C ALA A 711 4.63 -45.89 -9.69
N ARG A 712 3.54 -46.60 -9.39
CA ARG A 712 3.40 -48.04 -9.65
C ARG A 712 2.08 -48.33 -10.37
N PHE A 713 2.09 -49.29 -11.29
CA PHE A 713 0.98 -49.66 -12.15
C PHE A 713 0.52 -51.10 -11.87
N ARG A 714 -0.80 -51.31 -11.78
CA ARG A 714 -1.43 -52.60 -11.45
C ARG A 714 -1.11 -53.68 -12.49
N GLN A 715 -0.81 -53.28 -13.72
CA GLN A 715 -0.36 -54.12 -14.83
C GLN A 715 0.90 -53.51 -15.48
N PRO A 716 1.73 -54.30 -16.19
CA PRO A 716 2.81 -53.74 -17.01
C PRO A 716 2.22 -52.82 -18.08
N LEU A 717 2.84 -51.66 -18.29
CA LEU A 717 2.40 -50.74 -19.35
C LEU A 717 2.48 -51.42 -20.73
N ARG A 718 1.37 -51.43 -21.47
CA ARG A 718 1.31 -52.07 -22.81
C ARG A 718 2.13 -51.32 -23.87
N GLN A 719 2.36 -50.03 -23.65
CA GLN A 719 3.04 -49.11 -24.56
C GLN A 719 3.78 -48.05 -23.73
N SER A 720 4.76 -47.38 -24.32
CA SER A 720 5.53 -46.33 -23.64
C SER A 720 4.69 -45.05 -23.47
N ILE A 721 4.75 -44.46 -22.28
CA ILE A 721 3.97 -43.27 -21.90
C ILE A 721 4.88 -42.09 -21.54
N THR A 722 4.39 -40.88 -21.73
CA THR A 722 5.00 -39.66 -21.21
C THR A 722 4.23 -39.20 -19.98
N VAL A 723 4.91 -39.13 -18.84
CA VAL A 723 4.43 -38.40 -17.65
C VAL A 723 4.81 -36.94 -17.81
N LEU A 724 3.82 -36.06 -17.78
CA LEU A 724 3.99 -34.61 -17.75
C LEU A 724 3.92 -34.14 -16.30
N VAL A 725 4.98 -33.48 -15.86
CA VAL A 725 5.13 -32.92 -14.51
C VAL A 725 5.07 -31.41 -14.62
N TYR A 726 3.94 -30.83 -14.26
CA TYR A 726 3.69 -29.39 -14.25
C TYR A 726 3.95 -28.86 -12.83
N ALA A 727 5.10 -28.23 -12.62
CA ALA A 727 5.51 -27.71 -11.31
C ALA A 727 5.42 -26.19 -11.27
N ILE A 728 4.82 -25.65 -10.21
CA ILE A 728 4.58 -24.21 -10.02
C ILE A 728 5.50 -23.70 -8.92
N TYR A 729 6.17 -22.58 -9.18
CA TYR A 729 7.08 -21.90 -8.27
C TYR A 729 6.62 -20.45 -8.04
N ASP A 730 6.79 -19.94 -6.82
CA ASP A 730 6.69 -18.50 -6.60
C ASP A 730 7.92 -17.80 -7.20
N SER A 731 7.71 -16.81 -8.06
CA SER A 731 8.76 -15.98 -8.63
C SER A 731 8.38 -14.49 -8.56
N LEU A 732 9.38 -13.62 -8.68
CA LEU A 732 9.21 -12.17 -8.59
C LEU A 732 9.94 -11.45 -9.71
N ILE A 733 9.18 -10.66 -10.47
CA ILE A 733 9.73 -9.71 -11.44
C ILE A 733 9.74 -8.32 -10.80
N GLU A 734 10.89 -7.66 -10.86
CA GLU A 734 11.10 -6.31 -10.36
C GLU A 734 11.36 -5.33 -11.52
N ILE A 735 10.73 -4.16 -11.48
CA ILE A 735 10.94 -3.10 -12.48
C ILE A 735 11.54 -1.87 -11.81
N SER A 736 12.66 -1.40 -12.36
CA SER A 736 13.41 -0.26 -11.85
C SER A 736 12.83 1.10 -12.29
N ASN A 737 13.34 2.19 -11.70
CA ASN A 737 13.05 3.55 -12.16
C ASN A 737 13.48 3.82 -13.62
N ARG A 738 14.48 3.07 -14.13
CA ARG A 738 14.94 3.12 -15.52
C ARG A 738 14.17 2.19 -16.45
N ARG A 739 13.04 1.61 -16.01
CA ARG A 739 12.26 0.61 -16.75
C ARG A 739 12.99 -0.68 -17.11
N GLN A 740 14.22 -0.87 -16.60
CA GLN A 740 14.92 -2.14 -16.68
C GLN A 740 14.16 -3.18 -15.85
N VAL A 741 13.81 -4.29 -16.49
CA VAL A 741 13.22 -5.48 -15.88
C VAL A 741 14.35 -6.29 -15.23
N LEU A 742 14.16 -6.67 -13.98
CA LEU A 742 15.04 -7.51 -13.19
C LEU A 742 14.26 -8.78 -12.83
N VAL A 743 14.79 -9.95 -13.21
CA VAL A 743 14.15 -11.23 -12.94
C VAL A 743 15.01 -12.00 -11.94
N ASP A 744 14.43 -12.35 -10.79
CA ASP A 744 15.09 -13.10 -9.74
C ASP A 744 14.88 -14.61 -10.01
N TYR A 745 15.76 -15.21 -10.82
CA TYR A 745 15.76 -16.64 -11.08
C TYR A 745 16.40 -17.40 -9.91
N TYR A 746 15.56 -17.90 -9.00
CA TYR A 746 15.92 -18.89 -7.96
C TYR A 746 15.87 -20.34 -8.50
#